data_AF-A0A9Q0RDU3-F1
#
_entry.id   AF-A0A9Q0RDU3-F1
#
_cell.length_a   1.000
_cell.length_b   1.000
_cell.length_c   1.000
_cell.angle_alpha   90.00
_cell.angle_beta   90.00
_cell.angle_gamma   90.00
#
_symmetry.space_group_name_H-M   'P 1'
#
loop_
_entity.id
_entity.type
_entity.pdbx_description
1 polymer ?
#
loop_
_entity_poly.entity_id
_entity_poly.type
_entity_poly.pdbx_seq_one_letter_code
_entity_poly.pdbx_strand_id
1 'polypeptide(L)'
;MLQLNFKLEHPKNLKNIYITGSPTELGGWDLQKAIQLQTSQKEINNGNLISKTSINLKQIPRNTCIEYSFFSKKNQEISFENEKNRKIKLIAFSTGNKFFNDYWGKIGKQFQSKIIIRFKTSYKTYFGQKLFLTGNCKELGMNNLNKAIEMNFINHELENWQVDVGFNFISKEKDIKFAFFIRDQNYKIITESSSRVLPIQSSVKRGFIQVSASFNGNSLPQDYIYNTSPFIKVFPKKFQMNSFVVSKIPLWESQNKKIPVHFQIIYSDELENYEIKLTGNSSSLGNFNLEKSIPLSNQNFPIWETIVWMDKEEFPIQYQYFLNPINSQNENQIENQIEKKNIIKDRIHNFQISKYYDQEFIQDPQAIFIDSGKFNLENKQNPNIKKVAGVSIPLFSLRSKKGLGVGEFTDIPILAKWAKSANFKFIQFLPVNDTRMTGTEKDANPFLISSSFALHPVYINLDQLNPPQNIMKIVEQKKMQFNKMIPNEKSKKSKKSIFKYSRFNYSEIISFKMEILKQIYQLRKEDILKNDKIHNFLAQNSFWLPAYAVYCTLSDKNSTFDFTQWKQYSKISNQEINYLLSPKSEIYEDAFFYVWLQFILDQQFSQAVKTTNSLGISLVGELPLSVNPKSADTWFYSDLFHQNHSLGLCPDYFDIRGQKWNLPVFNWKEIEKNNFEYLKRKIENLGKYFQAIRIDNISSWFRIWEVPNEFTQGIMGHFEPSIPIHKNELSSIGINDFKRLCEPYLPLHVIVSYLGKENAENMIPIYFEKDQENPELYKFKPDFDTQMKISMKMEDGELKEGLLGLLTEVCLIGKSNYENFFPRFNFHKTMSFQELDGNIQFNILKLFNQYFNERNENIWIQSGQTKLSLFTQTTEMLIIAENFSNSDSDSNSDSTFIDMVLQQMKIPQLKMERIPKEKIKSPFNNIKSFEFNSIISTSTHETENIREWWEIMENKDFYWKNILHRKKNPSYFAEVDICQQIVNQHLNSNSVICFIPIQDLFSLSPNLRIQNPKDERIFSFALNDDSQWKYQIQIPIEDLILNEKEFTNKISKMIEISGRN
;
A
#
# COMPACT_ATOMS: atom_id res chain seq x y z
N MET A 1 30.00 43.34 -37.65
CA MET A 1 31.19 42.64 -37.15
C MET A 1 30.76 41.69 -36.05
N LEU A 2 31.37 40.51 -36.00
CA LEU A 2 31.09 39.49 -34.98
C LEU A 2 32.42 39.07 -34.34
N GLN A 3 32.53 39.18 -33.03
CA GLN A 3 33.71 38.69 -32.29
C GLN A 3 33.40 37.29 -31.75
N LEU A 4 34.14 36.29 -32.21
CA LEU A 4 34.07 34.92 -31.70
C LEU A 4 35.18 34.72 -30.67
N ASN A 5 34.79 34.39 -29.44
CA ASN A 5 35.71 34.02 -28.38
C ASN A 5 35.69 32.51 -28.21
N PHE A 6 36.79 31.85 -28.56
CA PHE A 6 36.95 30.41 -28.39
C PHE A 6 37.70 30.14 -27.08
N LYS A 7 37.17 29.24 -26.27
CA LYS A 7 37.84 28.69 -25.10
C LYS A 7 37.90 27.18 -25.25
N LEU A 8 39.11 26.63 -25.27
CA LEU A 8 39.38 25.21 -25.46
C LEU A 8 40.04 24.63 -24.22
N GLU A 9 39.44 23.61 -23.61
CA GLU A 9 40.07 22.83 -22.54
C GLU A 9 40.74 21.56 -23.10
N HIS A 10 42.01 21.31 -22.77
CA HIS A 10 42.81 20.22 -23.34
C HIS A 10 43.83 19.62 -22.36
N PRO A 11 44.34 18.38 -22.59
CA PRO A 11 45.37 17.77 -21.75
C PRO A 11 46.68 18.58 -21.69
N LYS A 12 47.39 18.55 -20.55
CA LYS A 12 48.65 19.29 -20.28
C LYS A 12 49.79 19.04 -21.29
N ASN A 13 49.75 17.92 -21.99
CA ASN A 13 50.85 17.46 -22.86
C ASN A 13 50.76 18.05 -24.28
N LEU A 14 49.63 18.69 -24.61
CA LEU A 14 49.40 19.35 -25.89
C LEU A 14 49.73 20.84 -25.75
N LYS A 15 50.75 21.28 -26.50
CA LYS A 15 51.16 22.68 -26.62
C LYS A 15 51.06 23.09 -28.09
N ASN A 16 50.98 24.39 -28.38
CA ASN A 16 50.88 24.93 -29.73
C ASN A 16 49.62 24.46 -30.49
N ILE A 17 48.45 24.79 -29.92
CA ILE A 17 47.14 24.52 -30.54
C ILE A 17 46.77 25.69 -31.44
N TYR A 18 46.25 25.38 -32.63
CA TYR A 18 45.80 26.31 -33.64
C TYR A 18 44.33 26.04 -33.98
N ILE A 19 43.61 27.07 -34.42
CA ILE A 19 42.27 26.99 -34.99
C ILE A 19 42.32 27.41 -36.46
N THR A 20 41.63 26.68 -37.32
CA THR A 20 41.34 27.06 -38.70
C THR A 20 39.86 26.88 -39.00
N GLY A 21 39.32 27.53 -40.03
CA GLY A 21 37.93 27.35 -40.42
C GLY A 21 37.57 27.96 -41.77
N SER A 22 36.30 27.85 -42.16
CA SER A 22 35.79 28.27 -43.47
C SER A 22 35.87 29.77 -43.75
N PRO A 23 35.73 30.69 -42.77
CA PRO A 23 35.98 32.11 -43.01
C PRO A 23 37.48 32.38 -43.25
N THR A 24 37.78 33.34 -44.11
CA THR A 24 39.17 33.69 -44.45
C THR A 24 39.93 34.24 -43.24
N GLU A 25 39.25 34.93 -42.32
CA GLU A 25 39.84 35.40 -41.06
C GLU A 25 40.08 34.27 -40.05
N LEU A 26 39.53 33.08 -40.29
CA LEU A 26 39.87 31.82 -39.61
C LEU A 26 40.88 31.00 -40.43
N GLY A 27 41.53 31.58 -41.44
CA GLY A 27 42.52 30.89 -42.27
C GLY A 27 41.94 30.20 -43.51
N GLY A 28 40.61 30.13 -43.69
CA GLY A 28 39.98 29.55 -44.90
C GLY A 28 40.37 28.10 -45.16
N TRP A 29 40.60 27.32 -44.10
CA TRP A 29 41.18 25.96 -44.10
C TRP A 29 42.65 25.84 -44.51
N ASP A 30 43.34 26.96 -44.78
CA ASP A 30 44.78 26.99 -44.98
C ASP A 30 45.52 26.92 -43.63
N LEU A 31 46.15 25.77 -43.37
CA LEU A 31 46.83 25.45 -42.12
C LEU A 31 48.08 26.32 -41.86
N GLN A 32 48.59 27.00 -42.88
CA GLN A 32 49.66 27.98 -42.71
C GLN A 32 49.13 29.30 -42.15
N LYS A 33 47.85 29.60 -42.38
CA LYS A 33 47.14 30.81 -41.92
C LYS A 33 46.30 30.59 -40.66
N ALA A 34 46.35 29.40 -40.08
CA ALA A 34 45.64 29.06 -38.85
C ALA A 34 46.11 29.91 -37.66
N ILE A 35 45.18 30.23 -36.77
CA ILE A 35 45.41 31.14 -35.64
C ILE A 35 45.81 30.33 -34.42
N GLN A 36 46.94 30.67 -33.78
CA GLN A 36 47.37 30.02 -32.55
C GLN A 36 46.50 30.45 -31.37
N LEU A 37 46.07 29.49 -30.54
CA LEU A 37 45.40 29.78 -29.28
C LEU A 37 46.43 30.10 -28.19
N GLN A 38 46.13 31.08 -27.36
CA GLN A 38 46.97 31.46 -26.23
C GLN A 38 46.59 30.63 -24.99
N THR A 39 47.55 29.92 -24.42
CA THR A 39 47.37 29.12 -23.20
C THR A 39 47.81 29.93 -21.98
N SER A 40 46.92 30.16 -21.01
CA SER A 40 47.29 30.79 -19.74
C SER A 40 47.53 29.75 -18.65
N GLN A 41 48.72 29.72 -18.04
CA GLN A 41 49.08 28.72 -17.02
C GLN A 41 48.28 28.82 -15.70
N LYS A 42 47.56 29.93 -15.45
CA LYS A 42 46.82 30.18 -14.19
C LYS A 42 45.43 29.53 -14.11
N GLU A 43 44.88 29.02 -15.21
CA GLU A 43 43.54 28.39 -15.22
C GLU A 43 43.68 26.87 -15.49
N ILE A 44 43.74 26.05 -14.44
CA ILE A 44 43.71 24.58 -14.51
C ILE A 44 42.37 24.11 -13.94
N ASN A 45 41.62 23.32 -14.71
CA ASN A 45 40.40 22.66 -14.25
C ASN A 45 40.62 21.14 -14.32
N ASN A 46 40.53 20.43 -13.20
CA ASN A 46 40.72 18.97 -13.13
C ASN A 46 41.98 18.41 -13.85
N GLY A 47 43.09 19.15 -13.83
CA GLY A 47 44.36 18.73 -14.43
C GLY A 47 44.54 19.05 -15.92
N ASN A 48 43.54 19.63 -16.60
CA ASN A 48 43.61 20.09 -18.00
C ASN A 48 44.04 21.57 -18.11
N LEU A 49 44.66 21.95 -19.22
CA LEU A 49 45.00 23.34 -19.58
C LEU A 49 43.87 23.99 -20.38
N ILE A 50 43.69 25.30 -20.20
CA ILE A 50 42.71 26.10 -20.93
C ILE A 50 43.44 27.06 -21.87
N SER A 51 43.07 27.00 -23.15
CA SER A 51 43.56 27.90 -24.20
C SER A 51 42.43 28.75 -24.75
N LYS A 52 42.69 30.03 -25.03
CA LYS A 52 41.67 30.97 -25.52
C LYS A 52 42.18 31.77 -26.72
N THR A 53 41.26 32.18 -27.59
CA THR A 53 41.53 33.19 -28.62
C THR A 53 40.24 33.92 -28.99
N SER A 54 40.40 35.13 -29.53
CA SER A 54 39.30 35.99 -29.96
C SER A 54 39.51 36.42 -31.39
N ILE A 55 38.52 36.18 -32.24
CA ILE A 55 38.63 36.41 -33.70
C ILE A 55 37.46 37.28 -34.14
N ASN A 56 37.80 38.40 -34.79
CA ASN A 56 36.83 39.35 -35.32
C ASN A 56 36.56 39.06 -36.78
N LEU A 57 35.34 38.63 -37.08
CA LEU A 57 34.90 38.34 -38.44
C LEU A 57 34.17 39.56 -39.02
N LYS A 58 34.57 39.96 -40.24
CA LYS A 58 34.05 41.14 -40.93
C LYS A 58 33.19 40.70 -42.13
N GLN A 59 32.04 41.36 -42.31
CA GLN A 59 31.17 41.17 -43.48
C GLN A 59 30.64 39.74 -43.74
N ILE A 60 30.28 38.97 -42.70
CA ILE A 60 29.64 37.65 -42.90
C ILE A 60 28.14 37.81 -43.24
N PRO A 61 27.61 37.12 -44.27
CA PRO A 61 26.19 37.09 -44.57
C PRO A 61 25.32 36.54 -43.43
N ARG A 62 24.03 36.91 -43.42
CA ARG A 62 23.06 36.35 -42.46
C ARG A 62 22.82 34.87 -42.78
N ASN A 63 22.62 34.04 -41.74
CA ASN A 63 22.43 32.59 -41.84
C ASN A 63 23.64 31.79 -42.38
N THR A 64 24.86 32.34 -42.33
CA THR A 64 26.06 31.59 -42.67
C THR A 64 26.41 30.55 -41.60
N CYS A 65 26.73 29.34 -42.06
CA CYS A 65 27.32 28.29 -41.24
C CYS A 65 28.84 28.44 -41.27
N ILE A 66 29.45 28.67 -40.11
CA ILE A 66 30.91 28.74 -39.96
C ILE A 66 31.40 27.36 -39.57
N GLU A 67 32.28 26.79 -40.38
CA GLU A 67 32.93 25.53 -40.05
C GLU A 67 34.34 25.81 -39.53
N TYR A 68 34.80 25.09 -38.53
CA TYR A 68 36.12 25.30 -37.93
C TYR A 68 36.63 24.03 -37.25
N SER A 69 37.95 23.93 -37.08
CA SER A 69 38.60 22.84 -36.37
C SER A 69 39.85 23.33 -35.68
N PHE A 70 40.16 22.68 -34.56
CA PHE A 70 41.43 22.88 -33.88
C PHE A 70 42.44 21.81 -34.32
N PHE A 71 43.73 22.06 -34.15
CA PHE A 71 44.81 21.11 -34.37
C PHE A 71 46.07 21.51 -33.58
N SER A 72 46.99 20.58 -33.37
CA SER A 72 48.30 20.87 -32.79
C SER A 72 49.43 20.64 -33.79
N LYS A 73 50.50 21.45 -33.70
CA LYS A 73 51.73 21.29 -34.47
C LYS A 73 52.87 20.86 -33.54
N LYS A 74 53.50 19.73 -33.83
CA LYS A 74 54.71 19.26 -33.10
C LYS A 74 55.75 18.79 -34.12
N ASN A 75 56.92 19.42 -34.15
CA ASN A 75 58.02 19.10 -35.08
C ASN A 75 57.58 18.95 -36.56
N GLN A 76 56.79 19.90 -37.06
CA GLN A 76 56.20 19.92 -38.42
C GLN A 76 55.12 18.85 -38.71
N GLU A 77 54.86 17.90 -37.82
CA GLU A 77 53.67 17.03 -37.91
C GLU A 77 52.42 17.76 -37.40
N ILE A 78 51.33 17.63 -38.15
CA ILE A 78 50.02 18.20 -37.83
C ILE A 78 49.11 17.07 -37.37
N SER A 79 48.63 17.13 -36.13
CA SER A 79 47.62 16.22 -35.61
C SER A 79 46.30 16.96 -35.41
N PHE A 80 45.29 16.54 -36.19
CA PHE A 80 43.89 16.94 -36.02
C PHE A 80 43.17 15.97 -35.07
N GLU A 81 42.05 16.40 -34.52
CA GLU A 81 41.07 15.45 -33.98
C GLU A 81 40.30 14.77 -35.14
N ASN A 82 39.76 13.57 -34.90
CA ASN A 82 39.11 12.69 -35.90
C ASN A 82 37.84 13.24 -36.58
N GLU A 83 37.47 14.51 -36.38
CA GLU A 83 36.48 15.22 -37.19
C GLU A 83 37.15 16.44 -37.85
N LYS A 84 37.17 16.47 -39.19
CA LYS A 84 37.78 17.59 -39.90
C LYS A 84 37.01 18.91 -39.80
N ASN A 85 35.73 18.96 -39.41
CA ASN A 85 34.91 20.19 -39.49
C ASN A 85 33.81 20.30 -38.41
N ARG A 86 34.01 21.09 -37.34
CA ARG A 86 32.96 21.50 -36.38
C ARG A 86 32.12 22.64 -36.99
N LYS A 87 30.83 22.79 -36.65
CA LYS A 87 29.94 23.80 -37.28
C LYS A 87 29.23 24.73 -36.28
N ILE A 88 29.24 26.04 -36.54
CA ILE A 88 28.46 27.06 -35.82
C ILE A 88 27.47 27.68 -36.81
N LYS A 89 26.17 27.57 -36.51
CA LYS A 89 25.12 28.22 -37.31
C LYS A 89 24.77 29.58 -36.71
N LEU A 90 25.02 30.66 -37.45
CA LEU A 90 24.66 32.01 -37.02
C LEU A 90 23.20 32.30 -37.41
N ILE A 91 22.33 32.60 -36.45
CA ILE A 91 20.92 32.94 -36.70
C ILE A 91 20.81 34.45 -36.99
N ALA A 92 19.85 34.83 -37.84
CA ALA A 92 19.65 36.11 -38.54
C ALA A 92 19.80 37.44 -37.76
N PHE A 93 19.89 37.43 -36.42
CA PHE A 93 20.00 38.63 -35.57
C PHE A 93 21.28 38.70 -34.72
N SER A 94 22.25 37.82 -34.94
CA SER A 94 23.47 37.77 -34.13
C SER A 94 24.45 38.93 -34.44
N THR A 95 24.48 39.94 -33.57
CA THR A 95 25.53 40.97 -33.51
C THR A 95 26.16 41.01 -32.10
N GLY A 96 27.42 41.42 -31.98
CA GLY A 96 28.14 41.51 -30.70
C GLY A 96 29.08 40.32 -30.38
N ASN A 97 29.61 40.27 -29.16
CA ASN A 97 30.55 39.23 -28.72
C ASN A 97 29.83 37.91 -28.44
N LYS A 98 30.33 36.81 -29.01
CA LYS A 98 29.81 35.45 -28.77
C LYS A 98 30.91 34.56 -28.19
N PHE A 99 30.55 33.81 -27.15
CA PHE A 99 31.47 32.92 -26.43
C PHE A 99 31.16 31.46 -26.75
N PHE A 100 32.19 30.71 -27.10
CA PHE A 100 32.12 29.29 -27.42
C PHE A 100 33.12 28.56 -26.54
N ASN A 101 32.60 27.74 -25.64
CA ASN A 101 33.40 26.85 -24.81
C ASN A 101 33.40 25.47 -25.45
N ASP A 102 34.59 24.96 -25.70
CA ASP A 102 34.81 23.71 -26.40
C ASP A 102 35.89 22.88 -25.68
N TYR A 103 35.92 21.58 -25.93
CA TYR A 103 36.80 20.64 -25.26
C TYR A 103 37.59 19.84 -26.31
N TRP A 104 38.90 19.71 -26.10
CA TRP A 104 39.83 18.98 -26.96
C TRP A 104 40.27 17.71 -26.25
N GLY A 105 39.94 16.55 -26.82
CA GLY A 105 40.27 15.26 -26.20
C GLY A 105 39.51 15.02 -24.90
N LYS A 106 38.17 14.89 -24.99
CA LYS A 106 37.35 14.21 -23.96
C LYS A 106 35.98 13.76 -24.48
N ILE A 107 35.92 13.13 -25.65
CA ILE A 107 34.82 12.20 -25.98
C ILE A 107 35.44 10.87 -26.37
N GLY A 108 35.88 10.14 -25.36
CA GLY A 108 36.58 8.88 -25.55
C GLY A 108 36.59 8.07 -24.26
N LYS A 109 35.39 7.80 -23.73
CA LYS A 109 35.04 6.68 -22.82
C LYS A 109 33.57 6.79 -22.38
N GLN A 110 32.62 6.72 -23.31
CA GLN A 110 31.18 6.55 -23.08
C GLN A 110 30.58 6.31 -24.49
N PHE A 111 30.13 5.15 -24.95
CA PHE A 111 29.62 3.95 -24.29
C PHE A 111 30.09 2.69 -25.07
N GLN A 112 30.53 1.63 -24.38
CA GLN A 112 30.70 0.28 -24.96
C GLN A 112 29.37 -0.50 -25.03
N SER A 113 28.22 0.16 -24.84
CA SER A 113 26.93 -0.52 -24.77
C SER A 113 26.41 -0.86 -26.16
N LYS A 114 26.05 -2.12 -26.34
CA LYS A 114 25.56 -2.66 -27.60
C LYS A 114 24.18 -2.11 -27.98
N ILE A 115 23.34 -1.77 -27.01
CA ILE A 115 21.95 -1.35 -27.25
C ILE A 115 21.74 0.02 -26.64
N ILE A 116 21.08 0.92 -27.37
CA ILE A 116 20.66 2.23 -26.87
C ILE A 116 19.14 2.30 -26.87
N ILE A 117 18.57 2.69 -25.73
CA ILE A 117 17.13 2.95 -25.60
C ILE A 117 16.95 4.44 -25.30
N ARG A 118 16.24 5.15 -26.18
CA ARG A 118 15.84 6.54 -25.96
C ARG A 118 14.45 6.58 -25.36
N PHE A 119 14.34 7.09 -24.15
CA PHE A 119 13.06 7.33 -23.49
C PHE A 119 12.62 8.76 -23.73
N LYS A 120 11.37 8.95 -24.16
CA LYS A 120 10.71 10.23 -24.34
C LYS A 120 9.40 10.30 -23.58
N THR A 121 9.12 11.45 -23.00
CA THR A 121 7.83 11.77 -22.39
C THR A 121 7.52 13.25 -22.52
N SER A 122 6.24 13.61 -22.45
CA SER A 122 5.77 15.00 -22.46
C SER A 122 5.18 15.32 -21.10
N TYR A 123 5.70 16.35 -20.42
CA TYR A 123 5.19 16.80 -19.13
C TYR A 123 5.56 18.25 -18.81
N LYS A 124 4.59 18.98 -18.24
CA LYS A 124 4.73 20.36 -17.80
C LYS A 124 5.37 20.49 -16.43
N THR A 125 6.65 20.85 -16.37
CA THR A 125 7.34 21.15 -15.09
C THR A 125 7.23 22.63 -14.71
N TYR A 126 7.20 22.92 -13.41
CA TYR A 126 7.32 24.27 -12.87
C TYR A 126 8.76 24.63 -12.49
N PHE A 127 9.04 25.91 -12.23
CA PHE A 127 10.37 26.35 -11.80
C PHE A 127 10.86 25.55 -10.59
N GLY A 128 12.07 25.01 -10.67
CA GLY A 128 12.65 24.15 -9.63
C GLY A 128 12.33 22.66 -9.73
N GLN A 129 11.47 22.25 -10.66
CA GLN A 129 11.14 20.85 -10.87
C GLN A 129 12.03 20.23 -11.95
N LYS A 130 12.41 18.97 -11.74
CA LYS A 130 13.18 18.15 -12.68
C LYS A 130 12.52 16.80 -12.86
N LEU A 131 12.61 16.26 -14.08
CA LEU A 131 12.01 14.97 -14.45
C LEU A 131 13.08 13.88 -14.50
N PHE A 132 12.75 12.72 -13.94
CA PHE A 132 13.66 11.58 -13.77
C PHE A 132 13.06 10.28 -14.32
N LEU A 133 13.93 9.37 -14.74
CA LEU A 133 13.63 8.01 -15.19
C LEU A 133 14.21 6.99 -14.20
N THR A 134 13.41 6.01 -13.79
CA THR A 134 13.82 4.87 -12.95
C THR A 134 13.30 3.55 -13.53
N GLY A 135 13.83 2.42 -13.07
CA GLY A 135 13.42 1.11 -13.55
C GLY A 135 14.12 -0.07 -12.88
N ASN A 136 13.68 -1.28 -13.17
CA ASN A 136 14.05 -2.49 -12.44
C ASN A 136 15.47 -3.03 -12.72
N CYS A 137 16.19 -2.45 -13.67
CA CYS A 137 17.54 -2.88 -14.07
C CYS A 137 18.62 -1.92 -13.55
N LYS A 138 19.87 -2.37 -13.57
CA LYS A 138 21.03 -1.63 -13.05
C LYS A 138 21.18 -0.28 -13.75
N GLU A 139 21.00 -0.27 -15.07
CA GLU A 139 21.08 0.90 -15.94
C GLU A 139 20.03 1.95 -15.58
N LEU A 140 18.86 1.54 -15.07
CA LEU A 140 17.77 2.42 -14.66
C LEU A 140 17.68 2.61 -13.13
N GLY A 141 18.72 2.23 -12.38
CA GLY A 141 18.80 2.49 -10.94
C GLY A 141 18.15 1.44 -10.03
N MET A 142 17.70 0.29 -10.55
CA MET A 142 17.10 -0.82 -9.78
C MET A 142 15.92 -0.42 -8.88
N ASN A 143 15.00 0.40 -9.40
CA ASN A 143 13.87 0.99 -8.68
C ASN A 143 14.28 1.85 -7.47
N ASN A 144 15.56 2.21 -7.35
CA ASN A 144 16.03 3.14 -6.34
C ASN A 144 15.96 4.56 -6.90
N LEU A 145 15.02 5.35 -6.39
CA LEU A 145 14.76 6.71 -6.84
C LEU A 145 16.00 7.60 -6.70
N ASN A 146 16.88 7.35 -5.73
CA ASN A 146 18.13 8.10 -5.55
C ASN A 146 19.19 7.78 -6.63
N LYS A 147 19.02 6.68 -7.37
CA LYS A 147 19.87 6.27 -8.50
C LYS A 147 19.19 6.48 -9.85
N ALA A 148 18.06 7.19 -9.87
CA ALA A 148 17.33 7.51 -11.09
C ALA A 148 18.11 8.48 -11.98
N ILE A 149 17.81 8.44 -13.28
CA ILE A 149 18.50 9.23 -14.30
C ILE A 149 17.71 10.52 -14.56
N GLU A 150 18.37 11.67 -14.47
CA GLU A 150 17.76 12.96 -14.84
C GLU A 150 17.52 13.02 -16.36
N MET A 151 16.34 13.48 -16.77
CA MET A 151 16.00 13.63 -18.19
C MET A 151 16.31 15.05 -18.69
N ASN A 152 16.64 15.16 -19.97
CA ASN A 152 16.97 16.42 -20.62
C ASN A 152 15.73 17.03 -21.29
N PHE A 153 15.50 18.31 -21.03
CA PHE A 153 14.46 19.09 -21.70
C PHE A 153 14.92 19.49 -23.12
N ILE A 154 14.10 19.23 -24.15
CA ILE A 154 14.52 19.39 -25.57
C ILE A 154 13.81 20.55 -26.27
N ASN A 155 12.50 20.72 -26.04
CA ASN A 155 11.68 21.67 -26.81
C ASN A 155 10.65 22.37 -25.91
N HIS A 156 10.69 23.71 -25.91
CA HIS A 156 9.78 24.59 -25.18
C HIS A 156 8.33 24.56 -25.69
N GLU A 157 8.09 24.24 -26.97
CA GLU A 157 6.73 24.28 -27.55
C GLU A 157 5.90 23.03 -27.26
N LEU A 158 6.55 21.87 -27.04
CA LEU A 158 5.89 20.57 -26.84
C LEU A 158 6.17 19.95 -25.47
N GLU A 159 6.86 20.67 -24.58
CA GLU A 159 7.21 20.23 -23.21
C GLU A 159 7.82 18.81 -23.14
N ASN A 160 8.71 18.53 -24.09
CA ASN A 160 9.26 17.19 -24.32
C ASN A 160 10.59 16.97 -23.59
N TRP A 161 10.68 15.82 -22.91
CA TRP A 161 11.85 15.33 -22.18
C TRP A 161 12.42 14.09 -22.87
N GLN A 162 13.74 13.95 -22.90
CA GLN A 162 14.41 12.70 -23.32
C GLN A 162 15.60 12.32 -22.48
N VAL A 163 15.91 11.03 -22.49
CA VAL A 163 17.20 10.51 -22.05
C VAL A 163 17.56 9.26 -22.85
N ASP A 164 18.85 9.12 -23.15
CA ASP A 164 19.41 7.95 -23.83
C ASP A 164 20.10 7.07 -22.78
N VAL A 165 19.73 5.80 -22.72
CA VAL A 165 20.27 4.83 -21.76
C VAL A 165 20.91 3.67 -22.51
N GLY A 166 22.17 3.39 -22.22
CA GLY A 166 22.93 2.32 -22.84
C GLY A 166 22.84 1.01 -22.06
N PHE A 167 22.57 -0.09 -22.77
CA PHE A 167 22.47 -1.44 -22.25
C PHE A 167 23.52 -2.36 -22.88
N ASN A 168 24.24 -3.12 -22.06
CA ASN A 168 25.28 -4.04 -22.54
C ASN A 168 24.68 -5.36 -23.08
N PHE A 169 23.60 -5.83 -22.45
CA PHE A 169 22.78 -6.96 -22.90
C PHE A 169 21.39 -6.84 -22.27
N ILE A 170 20.37 -7.38 -22.93
CA ILE A 170 19.01 -7.53 -22.36
C ILE A 170 18.80 -9.02 -22.07
N SER A 171 18.65 -9.40 -20.81
CA SER A 171 18.58 -10.80 -20.38
C SER A 171 17.31 -11.52 -20.89
N LYS A 172 17.39 -12.85 -21.02
CA LYS A 172 16.24 -13.73 -21.34
C LYS A 172 15.15 -13.79 -20.28
N GLU A 173 15.47 -13.45 -19.04
CA GLU A 173 14.65 -13.85 -17.89
C GLU A 173 13.86 -12.71 -17.23
N LYS A 174 14.12 -11.44 -17.57
CA LYS A 174 13.43 -10.30 -16.95
C LYS A 174 13.07 -9.20 -17.96
N ASP A 175 11.79 -8.82 -18.00
CA ASP A 175 11.33 -7.66 -18.77
C ASP A 175 11.87 -6.36 -18.17
N ILE A 176 12.18 -5.38 -19.02
CA ILE A 176 12.60 -4.04 -18.57
C ILE A 176 11.36 -3.29 -18.11
N LYS A 177 11.34 -2.91 -16.83
CA LYS A 177 10.31 -2.05 -16.25
C LYS A 177 10.85 -0.65 -16.06
N PHE A 178 10.07 0.38 -16.40
CA PHE A 178 10.48 1.77 -16.24
C PHE A 178 9.32 2.68 -15.83
N ALA A 179 9.64 3.77 -15.13
CA ALA A 179 8.70 4.81 -14.71
C ALA A 179 9.38 6.19 -14.73
N PHE A 180 8.59 7.24 -14.94
CA PHE A 180 8.99 8.64 -14.80
C PHE A 180 8.49 9.22 -13.48
N PHE A 181 9.23 10.14 -12.89
CA PHE A 181 8.77 10.91 -11.72
C PHE A 181 9.42 12.31 -11.69
N ILE A 182 8.87 13.18 -10.84
CA ILE A 182 9.34 14.57 -10.69
C ILE A 182 9.82 14.83 -9.29
N ARG A 183 10.94 15.55 -9.19
CA ARG A 183 11.46 16.09 -7.94
C ARG A 183 11.49 17.61 -7.97
N ASP A 184 11.25 18.22 -6.82
CA ASP A 184 11.55 19.63 -6.59
C ASP A 184 13.00 19.87 -6.16
N GLN A 185 13.31 21.13 -5.86
CA GLN A 185 14.62 21.59 -5.40
C GLN A 185 15.03 21.01 -4.03
N ASN A 186 14.05 20.57 -3.23
CA ASN A 186 14.23 19.97 -1.91
C ASN A 186 14.30 18.44 -1.97
N TYR A 187 14.45 17.86 -3.17
CA TYR A 187 14.46 16.43 -3.43
C TYR A 187 13.14 15.70 -3.10
N LYS A 188 12.05 16.44 -2.87
CA LYS A 188 10.72 15.86 -2.64
C LYS A 188 10.11 15.40 -3.96
N ILE A 189 9.57 14.18 -3.96
CA ILE A 189 8.87 13.65 -5.12
C ILE A 189 7.47 14.26 -5.16
N ILE A 190 7.16 14.93 -6.28
CA ILE A 190 5.87 15.60 -6.46
C ILE A 190 4.85 14.63 -7.06
N THR A 191 5.27 13.88 -8.07
CA THR A 191 4.40 12.98 -8.82
C THR A 191 5.24 11.89 -9.48
N GLU A 192 4.63 10.72 -9.64
CA GLU A 192 5.20 9.54 -10.27
C GLU A 192 4.19 8.99 -11.28
N SER A 193 4.69 8.60 -12.44
CA SER A 193 3.92 7.90 -13.47
C SER A 193 3.87 6.40 -13.18
N SER A 194 2.88 5.69 -13.74
CA SER A 194 2.80 4.23 -13.61
C SER A 194 4.02 3.53 -14.21
N SER A 195 4.44 2.42 -13.58
CA SER A 195 5.48 1.55 -14.13
C SER A 195 4.97 0.86 -15.41
N ARG A 196 5.81 0.84 -16.45
CA ARG A 196 5.54 0.20 -17.75
C ARG A 196 6.48 -0.95 -17.96
N VAL A 197 6.04 -1.97 -18.72
CA VAL A 197 6.88 -3.06 -19.19
C VAL A 197 7.24 -2.79 -20.63
N LEU A 198 8.53 -2.86 -20.97
CA LEU A 198 9.02 -2.74 -22.33
C LEU A 198 9.18 -4.15 -22.94
N PRO A 199 8.28 -4.60 -23.83
CA PRO A 199 8.20 -6.00 -24.25
C PRO A 199 9.21 -6.32 -25.35
N ILE A 200 10.50 -6.40 -25.02
CA ILE A 200 11.59 -6.66 -25.98
C ILE A 200 11.97 -8.14 -26.02
N GLN A 201 12.20 -8.70 -27.23
CA GLN A 201 12.78 -10.04 -27.37
C GLN A 201 14.25 -10.08 -26.91
N SER A 202 14.59 -11.13 -26.18
CA SER A 202 15.82 -11.26 -25.38
C SER A 202 17.10 -11.66 -26.12
N SER A 203 17.14 -11.48 -27.44
CA SER A 203 18.27 -11.86 -28.30
C SER A 203 19.06 -10.67 -28.86
N VAL A 204 18.78 -9.45 -28.40
CA VAL A 204 19.38 -8.22 -28.96
C VAL A 204 20.88 -8.15 -28.66
N LYS A 205 21.68 -8.08 -29.73
CA LYS A 205 23.15 -7.95 -29.64
C LYS A 205 23.67 -6.58 -30.04
N ARG A 206 22.88 -5.77 -30.77
CA ARG A 206 23.14 -4.34 -31.03
C ARG A 206 21.86 -3.66 -31.53
N GLY A 207 21.60 -2.40 -31.19
CA GLY A 207 20.43 -1.70 -31.76
C GLY A 207 20.02 -0.40 -31.08
N PHE A 208 19.20 0.39 -31.76
CA PHE A 208 18.58 1.61 -31.25
C PHE A 208 17.06 1.46 -31.14
N ILE A 209 16.50 1.72 -29.96
CA ILE A 209 15.07 1.61 -29.66
C ILE A 209 14.54 2.98 -29.24
N GLN A 210 13.43 3.42 -29.82
CA GLN A 210 12.74 4.64 -29.39
C GLN A 210 11.49 4.29 -28.57
N VAL A 211 11.46 4.79 -27.34
CA VAL A 211 10.33 4.66 -26.41
C VAL A 211 9.69 6.04 -26.27
N SER A 212 8.42 6.15 -26.62
CA SER A 212 7.61 7.35 -26.35
C SER A 212 6.48 6.96 -25.43
N ALA A 213 6.47 7.49 -24.22
CA ALA A 213 5.49 7.13 -23.22
C ALA A 213 4.86 8.35 -22.56
N SER A 214 3.53 8.33 -22.45
CA SER A 214 2.78 9.36 -21.73
C SER A 214 3.26 9.48 -20.28
N PHE A 215 3.29 10.67 -19.68
CA PHE A 215 3.56 10.79 -18.24
C PHE A 215 2.34 10.33 -17.43
N ASN A 216 1.15 10.73 -17.88
CA ASN A 216 -0.13 10.48 -17.22
C ASN A 216 -0.75 9.14 -17.63
N GLY A 217 -0.11 8.05 -17.21
CA GLY A 217 -0.70 6.71 -17.33
C GLY A 217 -2.00 6.53 -16.52
N ASN A 218 -2.31 7.42 -15.55
CA ASN A 218 -3.53 7.42 -14.71
C ASN A 218 -3.83 8.82 -14.12
N SER A 219 -4.50 9.70 -14.85
CA SER A 219 -4.65 11.12 -14.49
C SER A 219 -5.85 11.47 -13.59
N LEU A 220 -6.88 10.64 -13.40
CA LEU A 220 -8.02 10.99 -12.53
C LEU A 220 -7.95 10.28 -11.16
N PRO A 221 -8.45 10.88 -10.05
CA PRO A 221 -8.53 10.24 -8.74
C PRO A 221 -9.25 8.89 -8.75
N GLN A 222 -10.27 8.77 -9.60
CA GLN A 222 -11.07 7.57 -9.80
C GLN A 222 -10.26 6.42 -10.40
N ASP A 223 -9.14 6.70 -11.09
CA ASP A 223 -8.36 5.70 -11.83
C ASP A 223 -7.63 4.71 -10.92
N TYR A 224 -7.27 5.09 -9.69
CA TYR A 224 -6.54 4.17 -8.81
C TYR A 224 -7.35 2.89 -8.57
N ILE A 225 -8.62 3.03 -8.16
CA ILE A 225 -9.50 1.90 -7.87
C ILE A 225 -9.68 1.02 -9.11
N TYR A 226 -9.95 1.60 -10.29
CA TYR A 226 -10.21 0.82 -11.51
C TYR A 226 -8.98 0.12 -12.10
N ASN A 227 -7.77 0.47 -11.65
CA ASN A 227 -6.53 -0.22 -12.02
C ASN A 227 -6.07 -1.27 -11.00
N THR A 228 -6.85 -1.48 -9.93
CA THR A 228 -6.53 -2.49 -8.92
C THR A 228 -7.12 -3.86 -9.25
N SER A 229 -6.55 -4.89 -8.64
CA SER A 229 -6.84 -6.31 -8.89
C SER A 229 -8.33 -6.67 -9.00
N PRO A 230 -9.27 -6.14 -8.18
CA PRO A 230 -10.69 -6.45 -8.35
C PRO A 230 -11.22 -6.06 -9.74
N PHE A 231 -10.88 -4.86 -10.19
CA PHE A 231 -11.38 -4.27 -11.42
C PHE A 231 -10.58 -4.70 -12.67
N ILE A 232 -9.34 -5.16 -12.51
CA ILE A 232 -8.53 -5.62 -13.65
C ILE A 232 -8.46 -7.15 -13.80
N LYS A 233 -8.58 -7.92 -12.71
CA LYS A 233 -8.39 -9.38 -12.74
C LYS A 233 -9.65 -10.19 -12.46
N VAL A 234 -10.65 -9.62 -11.78
CA VAL A 234 -11.81 -10.38 -11.28
C VAL A 234 -13.12 -9.98 -11.94
N PHE A 235 -13.48 -8.70 -11.94
CA PHE A 235 -14.77 -8.23 -12.47
C PHE A 235 -14.89 -8.28 -13.98
N PRO A 236 -13.84 -7.92 -14.76
CA PRO A 236 -13.90 -8.08 -16.20
C PRO A 236 -14.20 -9.54 -16.50
N LYS A 237 -15.33 -9.79 -17.15
CA LYS A 237 -15.56 -11.08 -17.80
C LYS A 237 -14.35 -11.29 -18.70
N LYS A 238 -13.61 -12.39 -18.51
CA LYS A 238 -12.58 -12.84 -19.45
C LYS A 238 -13.28 -13.20 -20.77
N PHE A 239 -13.68 -12.18 -21.53
CA PHE A 239 -14.13 -12.36 -22.88
C PHE A 239 -12.91 -12.77 -23.69
N GLN A 240 -13.01 -13.92 -24.36
CA GLN A 240 -12.08 -14.38 -25.41
C GLN A 240 -12.14 -13.49 -26.65
N MET A 241 -12.46 -12.20 -26.52
CA MET A 241 -12.56 -11.28 -27.63
C MET A 241 -11.18 -10.67 -27.86
N ASN A 242 -10.52 -11.12 -28.93
CA ASN A 242 -9.19 -10.68 -29.38
C ASN A 242 -8.04 -10.96 -28.39
N SER A 243 -8.10 -12.04 -27.61
CA SER A 243 -6.95 -12.52 -26.81
C SER A 243 -5.89 -13.22 -27.67
N PHE A 244 -5.36 -12.53 -28.68
CA PHE A 244 -4.19 -13.03 -29.41
C PHE A 244 -2.93 -12.58 -28.69
N VAL A 245 -1.89 -13.42 -28.73
CA VAL A 245 -0.62 -13.10 -28.09
C VAL A 245 0.11 -12.07 -28.93
N VAL A 246 0.31 -10.88 -28.36
CA VAL A 246 1.21 -9.89 -28.96
C VAL A 246 2.63 -10.36 -28.70
N SER A 247 3.34 -10.73 -29.77
CA SER A 247 4.75 -11.13 -29.65
C SER A 247 5.56 -9.99 -29.04
N LYS A 248 6.56 -10.29 -28.20
CA LYS A 248 7.58 -9.28 -27.83
C LYS A 248 8.21 -8.69 -29.09
N ILE A 249 8.57 -7.40 -29.06
CA ILE A 249 9.21 -6.64 -30.13
C ILE A 249 10.43 -7.43 -30.64
N PRO A 250 10.40 -7.94 -31.89
CA PRO A 250 11.51 -8.65 -32.49
C PRO A 250 12.56 -7.66 -32.97
N LEU A 251 13.80 -7.82 -32.51
CA LEU A 251 14.94 -7.04 -32.95
C LEU A 251 15.85 -7.97 -33.77
N TRP A 252 15.69 -7.92 -35.09
CA TRP A 252 16.42 -8.74 -36.05
C TRP A 252 17.58 -7.96 -36.67
N GLU A 253 18.68 -8.65 -36.98
CA GLU A 253 19.73 -8.13 -37.86
C GLU A 253 19.27 -8.23 -39.32
N SER A 254 18.96 -7.09 -39.94
CA SER A 254 19.10 -6.82 -41.39
C SER A 254 18.48 -7.73 -42.49
N GLN A 255 17.38 -8.46 -42.29
CA GLN A 255 16.58 -9.08 -43.38
C GLN A 255 15.23 -8.41 -43.81
N ASN A 256 14.50 -7.64 -42.99
CA ASN A 256 13.18 -7.05 -43.36
C ASN A 256 13.17 -5.50 -43.37
N LYS A 257 12.97 -4.79 -44.49
CA LYS A 257 13.02 -3.30 -44.52
C LYS A 257 12.05 -2.52 -43.58
N LYS A 258 11.17 -3.18 -42.82
CA LYS A 258 10.14 -2.61 -41.95
C LYS A 258 10.54 -2.53 -40.47
N ILE A 259 10.08 -1.48 -39.79
CA ILE A 259 10.25 -1.27 -38.34
C ILE A 259 9.02 -1.80 -37.60
N PRO A 260 9.17 -2.65 -36.57
CA PRO A 260 8.08 -3.02 -35.68
C PRO A 260 7.75 -1.85 -34.74
N VAL A 261 6.48 -1.42 -34.75
CA VAL A 261 5.93 -0.39 -33.88
C VAL A 261 4.92 -1.03 -32.93
N HIS A 262 5.25 -1.07 -31.66
CA HIS A 262 4.35 -1.50 -30.59
C HIS A 262 3.50 -0.32 -30.15
N PHE A 263 2.19 -0.44 -30.33
CA PHE A 263 1.20 0.53 -29.87
C PHE A 263 0.51 -0.02 -28.64
N GLN A 264 0.41 0.78 -27.58
CA GLN A 264 -0.43 0.46 -26.43
C GLN A 264 -1.26 1.65 -25.95
N ILE A 265 -2.40 1.32 -25.35
CA ILE A 265 -3.28 2.26 -24.66
C ILE A 265 -3.93 1.57 -23.45
N ILE A 266 -4.20 2.34 -22.39
CA ILE A 266 -4.85 1.83 -21.17
C ILE A 266 -6.35 2.14 -21.24
N TYR A 267 -7.17 1.10 -21.02
CA TYR A 267 -8.61 1.23 -20.87
C TYR A 267 -9.17 0.13 -19.96
N SER A 268 -9.73 0.55 -18.82
CA SER A 268 -10.17 -0.33 -17.73
C SER A 268 -11.69 -0.52 -17.63
N ASP A 269 -12.49 0.25 -18.36
CA ASP A 269 -13.95 0.15 -18.25
C ASP A 269 -14.44 -1.11 -18.96
N GLU A 270 -15.48 -1.76 -18.40
CA GLU A 270 -16.04 -2.99 -18.94
C GLU A 270 -16.59 -2.78 -20.35
N LEU A 271 -15.88 -3.31 -21.35
CA LEU A 271 -16.31 -3.41 -22.73
C LEU A 271 -17.19 -4.65 -22.92
N GLU A 272 -18.34 -4.75 -22.24
CA GLU A 272 -19.22 -5.91 -22.49
C GLU A 272 -19.63 -6.00 -23.98
N ASN A 273 -19.56 -4.89 -24.73
CA ASN A 273 -20.00 -4.80 -26.12
C ASN A 273 -19.02 -4.08 -27.07
N TYR A 274 -17.74 -3.92 -26.73
CA TYR A 274 -16.81 -3.12 -27.54
C TYR A 274 -15.43 -3.77 -27.68
N GLU A 275 -14.78 -3.56 -28.82
CA GLU A 275 -13.36 -3.85 -29.03
C GLU A 275 -12.60 -2.54 -29.27
N ILE A 276 -11.32 -2.48 -28.89
CA ILE A 276 -10.46 -1.33 -29.22
C ILE A 276 -9.73 -1.60 -30.52
N LYS A 277 -9.82 -0.65 -31.45
CA LYS A 277 -9.09 -0.68 -32.73
C LYS A 277 -8.24 0.57 -32.92
N LEU A 278 -7.18 0.42 -33.73
CA LEU A 278 -6.24 1.45 -34.13
C LEU A 278 -6.41 1.77 -35.61
N THR A 279 -6.38 3.06 -35.97
CA THR A 279 -6.26 3.51 -37.35
C THR A 279 -5.38 4.77 -37.42
N GLY A 280 -4.91 5.14 -38.61
CA GLY A 280 -4.02 6.28 -38.78
C GLY A 280 -3.81 6.69 -40.23
N ASN A 281 -3.04 7.75 -40.45
CA ASN A 281 -2.83 8.37 -41.76
C ASN A 281 -1.99 7.54 -42.75
N SER A 282 -1.34 6.47 -42.30
CA SER A 282 -0.43 5.68 -43.12
C SER A 282 -1.10 4.43 -43.69
N SER A 283 -0.51 3.87 -44.75
CA SER A 283 -1.02 2.65 -45.38
C SER A 283 -1.05 1.46 -44.41
N SER A 284 -0.01 1.34 -43.57
CA SER A 284 0.05 0.27 -42.56
C SER A 284 -0.95 0.46 -41.42
N LEU A 285 -1.53 1.67 -41.24
CA LEU A 285 -2.57 1.99 -40.26
C LEU A 285 -3.97 2.17 -40.89
N GLY A 286 -4.12 1.86 -42.17
CA GLY A 286 -5.41 1.86 -42.86
C GLY A 286 -5.89 3.21 -43.40
N ASN A 287 -5.05 4.26 -43.44
CA ASN A 287 -5.39 5.60 -43.97
C ASN A 287 -6.70 6.20 -43.38
N PHE A 288 -6.90 6.09 -42.06
CA PHE A 288 -8.12 6.48 -41.33
C PHE A 288 -9.41 5.78 -41.80
N ASN A 289 -9.32 4.73 -42.61
CA ASN A 289 -10.46 3.89 -42.96
C ASN A 289 -10.73 2.89 -41.81
N LEU A 290 -11.89 3.06 -41.15
CA LEU A 290 -12.31 2.24 -40.02
C LEU A 290 -12.48 0.75 -40.36
N GLU A 291 -12.77 0.40 -41.61
CA GLU A 291 -12.86 -1.00 -42.05
C GLU A 291 -11.49 -1.68 -42.16
N LYS A 292 -10.43 -0.89 -42.36
CA LYS A 292 -9.03 -1.35 -42.42
C LYS A 292 -8.29 -1.15 -41.09
N SER A 293 -9.03 -0.87 -40.02
CA SER A 293 -8.46 -0.66 -38.69
C SER A 293 -7.93 -1.96 -38.09
N ILE A 294 -6.96 -1.82 -37.20
CA ILE A 294 -6.21 -2.93 -36.61
C ILE A 294 -6.77 -3.21 -35.22
N PRO A 295 -7.17 -4.46 -34.89
CA PRO A 295 -7.61 -4.81 -33.56
C PRO A 295 -6.45 -4.79 -32.56
N LEU A 296 -6.74 -4.38 -31.32
CA LEU A 296 -5.82 -4.49 -30.20
C LEU A 296 -6.14 -5.75 -29.38
N SER A 297 -5.09 -6.37 -28.86
CA SER A 297 -5.19 -7.44 -27.87
C SER A 297 -5.30 -6.87 -26.48
N ASN A 298 -6.11 -7.52 -25.64
CA ASN A 298 -6.29 -7.21 -24.21
C ASN A 298 -5.73 -8.31 -23.29
N GLN A 299 -4.79 -9.13 -23.79
CA GLN A 299 -4.21 -10.22 -23.00
C GLN A 299 -3.62 -9.73 -21.67
N ASN A 300 -3.07 -8.51 -21.66
CA ASN A 300 -2.49 -7.84 -20.51
C ASN A 300 -3.42 -6.76 -19.93
N PHE A 301 -4.74 -6.99 -19.92
CA PHE A 301 -5.75 -6.06 -19.41
C PHE A 301 -5.34 -5.40 -18.08
N PRO A 302 -5.46 -4.07 -17.93
CA PRO A 302 -6.21 -3.11 -18.77
C PRO A 302 -5.41 -2.54 -19.96
N ILE A 303 -4.25 -3.12 -20.28
CA ILE A 303 -3.44 -2.71 -21.43
C ILE A 303 -4.03 -3.34 -22.70
N TRP A 304 -4.30 -2.48 -23.67
CA TRP A 304 -4.66 -2.85 -25.03
C TRP A 304 -3.47 -2.58 -25.93
N GLU A 305 -3.03 -3.58 -26.68
CA GLU A 305 -1.77 -3.49 -27.44
C GLU A 305 -1.81 -4.22 -28.78
N THR A 306 -0.95 -3.78 -29.70
CA THR A 306 -0.71 -4.45 -30.99
C THR A 306 0.66 -4.08 -31.54
N ILE A 307 1.19 -4.86 -32.48
CA ILE A 307 2.41 -4.55 -33.22
C ILE A 307 2.07 -4.38 -34.69
N VAL A 308 2.50 -3.24 -35.25
CA VAL A 308 2.35 -2.93 -36.67
C VAL A 308 3.74 -2.81 -37.29
N TRP A 309 3.95 -3.48 -38.42
CA TRP A 309 5.20 -3.40 -39.18
C TRP A 309 5.10 -2.30 -40.22
N MET A 310 5.91 -1.24 -40.07
CA MET A 310 5.79 -0.01 -40.86
C MET A 310 7.06 0.27 -41.65
N ASP A 311 6.91 0.81 -42.87
CA ASP A 311 8.04 1.31 -43.65
C ASP A 311 8.52 2.67 -43.11
N LYS A 312 9.81 2.98 -43.27
CA LYS A 312 10.41 4.20 -42.71
C LYS A 312 9.82 5.47 -43.31
N GLU A 313 9.42 5.41 -44.57
CA GLU A 313 8.83 6.50 -45.33
C GLU A 313 7.41 6.84 -44.86
N GLU A 314 6.78 5.99 -44.05
CA GLU A 314 5.44 6.25 -43.48
C GLU A 314 5.46 7.30 -42.36
N PHE A 315 6.62 7.64 -41.80
CA PHE A 315 6.74 8.63 -40.72
C PHE A 315 6.91 10.07 -41.27
N PRO A 316 6.31 11.09 -40.63
CA PRO A 316 5.58 11.05 -39.36
C PRO A 316 4.16 10.46 -39.49
N ILE A 317 3.72 9.80 -38.43
CA ILE A 317 2.41 9.15 -38.37
C ILE A 317 1.45 9.93 -37.47
N GLN A 318 0.18 9.93 -37.87
CA GLN A 318 -0.95 10.32 -37.04
C GLN A 318 -1.84 9.10 -36.85
N TYR A 319 -2.24 8.83 -35.61
CA TYR A 319 -3.01 7.64 -35.29
C TYR A 319 -4.06 7.91 -34.20
N GLN A 320 -5.11 7.10 -34.16
CA GLN A 320 -6.26 7.26 -33.28
C GLN A 320 -6.79 5.89 -32.88
N TYR A 321 -7.14 5.75 -31.60
CA TYR A 321 -7.86 4.58 -31.09
C TYR A 321 -9.36 4.85 -31.10
N PHE A 322 -10.16 3.80 -31.19
CA PHE A 322 -11.61 3.91 -31.04
C PHE A 322 -12.23 2.63 -30.50
N LEU A 323 -13.36 2.79 -29.80
CA LEU A 323 -14.23 1.72 -29.36
C LEU A 323 -15.18 1.37 -30.52
N ASN A 324 -15.11 0.12 -30.97
CA ASN A 324 -15.98 -0.41 -32.02
C ASN A 324 -17.01 -1.36 -31.38
N PRO A 325 -18.32 -1.16 -31.57
CA PRO A 325 -19.34 -2.08 -31.05
C PRO A 325 -19.17 -3.49 -31.62
N ILE A 326 -19.29 -4.50 -30.76
CA ILE A 326 -19.27 -5.92 -31.14
C ILE A 326 -20.72 -6.33 -31.43
N ASN A 327 -21.03 -6.70 -32.66
CA ASN A 327 -22.34 -7.27 -32.99
C ASN A 327 -22.45 -8.66 -32.35
N SER A 328 -23.27 -8.79 -31.30
CA SER A 328 -23.65 -10.10 -30.77
C SER A 328 -24.36 -10.89 -31.88
N GLN A 329 -23.92 -12.11 -32.16
CA GLN A 329 -24.56 -13.03 -33.09
C GLN A 329 -26.01 -13.31 -32.67
N ASN A 330 -26.93 -12.51 -33.21
CA ASN A 330 -28.30 -12.87 -33.54
C ASN A 330 -28.54 -12.28 -34.93
N GLU A 331 -27.95 -12.93 -35.93
CA GLU A 331 -28.31 -12.75 -37.33
C GLU A 331 -29.74 -13.28 -37.50
N ASN A 332 -30.70 -12.38 -37.32
CA ASN A 332 -32.04 -12.36 -37.90
C ASN A 332 -32.95 -11.57 -36.97
N GLN A 333 -32.78 -10.24 -36.95
CA GLN A 333 -33.88 -9.28 -36.93
C GLN A 333 -33.31 -7.86 -36.88
N ILE A 334 -33.80 -7.05 -37.81
CA ILE A 334 -33.64 -5.59 -37.93
C ILE A 334 -32.41 -5.16 -38.75
N GLU A 335 -32.43 -5.56 -40.03
CA GLU A 335 -32.21 -4.58 -41.10
C GLU A 335 -33.34 -3.56 -41.03
N ASN A 336 -33.03 -2.35 -40.54
CA ASN A 336 -33.76 -1.06 -40.69
C ASN A 336 -33.69 -0.14 -39.45
N GLN A 337 -32.52 -0.03 -38.82
CA GLN A 337 -32.14 1.19 -38.08
C GLN A 337 -30.68 1.53 -38.37
N ILE A 338 -30.44 2.08 -39.56
CA ILE A 338 -29.21 2.84 -39.87
C ILE A 338 -29.34 4.21 -39.17
N GLU A 339 -29.20 4.21 -37.84
CA GLU A 339 -28.86 5.41 -37.08
C GLU A 339 -27.72 5.05 -36.11
N LYS A 340 -26.51 5.46 -36.50
CA LYS A 340 -25.29 5.58 -35.67
C LYS A 340 -24.86 4.30 -34.92
N LYS A 341 -24.02 3.48 -35.57
CA LYS A 341 -23.00 2.69 -34.84
C LYS A 341 -22.26 3.66 -33.92
N ASN A 342 -22.46 3.57 -32.60
CA ASN A 342 -21.84 4.45 -31.60
C ASN A 342 -20.33 4.14 -31.48
N ILE A 343 -19.58 4.40 -32.55
CA ILE A 343 -18.12 4.35 -32.53
C ILE A 343 -17.62 5.53 -31.70
N ILE A 344 -16.89 5.25 -30.63
CA ILE A 344 -16.36 6.27 -29.74
C ILE A 344 -14.87 6.42 -30.03
N LYS A 345 -14.45 7.59 -30.51
CA LYS A 345 -13.06 7.85 -30.88
C LYS A 345 -12.29 8.48 -29.72
N ASP A 346 -11.03 8.08 -29.54
CA ASP A 346 -10.04 8.77 -28.69
C ASP A 346 -9.50 10.02 -29.39
N ARG A 347 -8.61 10.76 -28.73
CA ARG A 347 -7.81 11.82 -29.35
C ARG A 347 -6.91 11.30 -30.48
N ILE A 348 -6.56 12.19 -31.42
CA ILE A 348 -5.53 11.92 -32.44
C ILE A 348 -4.15 12.13 -31.81
N HIS A 349 -3.28 11.16 -31.98
CA HIS A 349 -1.90 11.18 -31.51
C HIS A 349 -0.95 11.40 -32.69
N ASN A 350 0.15 12.11 -32.45
CA ASN A 350 1.18 12.37 -33.45
C ASN A 350 2.49 11.71 -33.00
N PHE A 351 3.16 11.01 -33.89
CA PHE A 351 4.45 10.39 -33.59
C PHE A 351 5.46 10.56 -34.74
N GLN A 352 6.71 10.84 -34.37
CA GLN A 352 7.82 10.96 -35.30
C GLN A 352 9.06 10.21 -34.79
N ILE A 353 9.76 9.56 -35.72
CA ILE A 353 11.05 8.92 -35.45
C ILE A 353 12.13 9.96 -35.18
N SER A 354 13.02 9.64 -34.25
CA SER A 354 14.23 10.40 -33.97
C SER A 354 15.45 9.57 -34.30
N LYS A 355 16.43 10.18 -34.97
CA LYS A 355 17.69 9.49 -35.30
C LYS A 355 18.61 9.46 -34.07
N TYR A 356 19.33 8.36 -33.91
CA TYR A 356 20.46 8.30 -33.00
C TYR A 356 21.74 8.67 -33.74
N TYR A 357 22.54 9.55 -33.13
CA TYR A 357 23.80 10.03 -33.68
C TYR A 357 24.92 9.47 -32.80
N ASP A 358 25.68 8.52 -33.35
CA ASP A 358 26.91 8.00 -32.78
C ASP A 358 28.11 8.55 -33.58
N GLN A 359 29.30 8.55 -33.00
CA GLN A 359 30.54 9.10 -33.58
C GLN A 359 30.89 8.52 -34.97
N GLU A 360 30.34 7.35 -35.33
CA GLU A 360 30.60 6.66 -36.60
C GLU A 360 29.33 6.35 -37.44
N PHE A 361 28.11 6.49 -36.89
CA PHE A 361 26.87 6.07 -37.56
C PHE A 361 25.64 6.94 -37.21
N ILE A 362 24.80 7.19 -38.23
CA ILE A 362 23.41 7.64 -38.03
C ILE A 362 22.52 6.41 -38.09
N GLN A 363 21.86 6.08 -36.98
CA GLN A 363 20.99 4.90 -36.89
C GLN A 363 19.53 5.31 -36.69
N ASP A 364 18.66 4.84 -37.57
CA ASP A 364 17.21 4.89 -37.37
C ASP A 364 16.79 3.88 -36.30
N PRO A 365 15.67 4.11 -35.59
CA PRO A 365 15.16 3.12 -34.64
C PRO A 365 14.90 1.79 -35.33
N GLN A 366 15.41 0.72 -34.74
CA GLN A 366 15.14 -0.66 -35.17
C GLN A 366 13.83 -1.19 -34.57
N ALA A 367 13.34 -0.54 -33.52
CA ALA A 367 12.00 -0.76 -32.98
C ALA A 367 11.49 0.49 -32.28
N ILE A 368 10.17 0.59 -32.19
CA ILE A 368 9.47 1.71 -31.58
C ILE A 368 8.44 1.17 -30.58
N PHE A 369 8.39 1.77 -29.40
CA PHE A 369 7.36 1.53 -28.39
C PHE A 369 6.60 2.83 -28.11
N ILE A 370 5.29 2.79 -28.26
CA ILE A 370 4.39 3.93 -28.11
C ILE A 370 3.36 3.62 -27.03
N ASP A 371 3.50 4.27 -25.87
CA ASP A 371 2.51 4.30 -24.83
C ASP A 371 1.67 5.58 -24.91
N SER A 372 0.47 5.43 -25.46
CA SER A 372 -0.48 6.52 -25.68
C SER A 372 -1.21 6.96 -24.40
N GLY A 373 -0.95 6.31 -23.26
CA GLY A 373 -1.59 6.61 -21.98
C GLY A 373 -3.01 6.08 -21.88
N LYS A 374 -3.89 6.79 -21.17
CA LYS A 374 -5.30 6.40 -21.04
C LYS A 374 -6.14 6.85 -22.25
N PHE A 375 -7.09 6.01 -22.66
CA PHE A 375 -8.12 6.37 -23.63
C PHE A 375 -8.96 7.55 -23.11
N ASN A 376 -9.07 8.61 -23.91
CA ASN A 376 -9.83 9.81 -23.57
C ASN A 376 -11.24 9.73 -24.17
N LEU A 377 -12.25 9.84 -23.33
CA LEU A 377 -13.65 9.93 -23.74
C LEU A 377 -14.02 11.41 -23.79
N GLU A 378 -13.83 12.05 -24.95
CA GLU A 378 -14.23 13.44 -25.13
C GLU A 378 -15.76 13.58 -24.96
N ASN A 379 -16.20 14.45 -24.03
CA ASN A 379 -17.56 15.00 -23.93
C ASN A 379 -18.74 14.08 -23.55
N LYS A 380 -18.56 13.12 -22.62
CA LYS A 380 -19.71 12.59 -21.84
C LYS A 380 -19.43 12.68 -20.35
N GLN A 381 -20.45 13.10 -19.58
CA GLN A 381 -20.51 12.90 -18.13
C GLN A 381 -20.08 11.45 -17.84
N ASN A 382 -19.03 11.29 -17.03
CA ASN A 382 -18.41 10.06 -16.53
C ASN A 382 -18.89 8.76 -17.22
N PRO A 383 -18.04 8.05 -18.01
CA PRO A 383 -18.41 6.72 -18.53
C PRO A 383 -18.86 5.84 -17.38
N ASN A 384 -20.16 5.49 -17.30
CA ASN A 384 -20.82 4.64 -16.30
C ASN A 384 -19.88 4.04 -15.24
N ILE A 385 -19.42 4.89 -14.33
CA ILE A 385 -18.43 4.49 -13.33
C ILE A 385 -19.19 3.65 -12.31
N LYS A 386 -19.05 2.33 -12.42
CA LYS A 386 -19.86 1.38 -11.62
C LYS A 386 -19.48 1.50 -10.15
N LYS A 387 -20.48 1.85 -9.34
CA LYS A 387 -20.47 1.58 -7.91
C LYS A 387 -20.70 0.09 -7.72
N VAL A 388 -20.23 -0.46 -6.61
CA VAL A 388 -20.38 -1.89 -6.30
C VAL A 388 -20.73 -2.09 -4.84
N ALA A 389 -21.27 -3.26 -4.53
CA ALA A 389 -21.61 -3.67 -3.17
C ALA A 389 -20.79 -4.90 -2.75
N GLY A 390 -20.52 -5.01 -1.45
CA GLY A 390 -19.85 -6.15 -0.84
C GLY A 390 -20.52 -6.57 0.46
N VAL A 391 -20.25 -7.80 0.87
CA VAL A 391 -20.64 -8.34 2.18
C VAL A 391 -19.41 -8.56 3.04
N SER A 392 -19.46 -8.21 4.32
CA SER A 392 -18.39 -8.49 5.27
C SER A 392 -18.82 -9.54 6.29
N ILE A 393 -17.96 -10.53 6.52
CA ILE A 393 -18.21 -11.63 7.45
C ILE A 393 -16.88 -12.26 7.84
N PRO A 394 -16.58 -12.49 9.13
CA PRO A 394 -15.40 -13.26 9.51
C PRO A 394 -15.50 -14.70 9.01
N LEU A 395 -14.39 -15.28 8.54
CA LEU A 395 -14.41 -16.65 8.01
C LEU A 395 -14.86 -17.65 9.09
N PHE A 396 -14.42 -17.48 10.33
CA PHE A 396 -14.82 -18.35 11.44
C PHE A 396 -16.34 -18.33 11.73
N SER A 397 -17.04 -17.26 11.31
CA SER A 397 -18.48 -17.10 11.52
C SER A 397 -19.33 -17.93 10.58
N LEU A 398 -18.76 -18.48 9.51
CA LEU A 398 -19.48 -19.33 8.58
C LEU A 398 -19.87 -20.67 9.21
N ARG A 399 -20.96 -21.25 8.68
CA ARG A 399 -21.36 -22.63 8.93
C ARG A 399 -21.65 -23.33 7.61
N SER A 400 -21.20 -24.57 7.49
CA SER A 400 -21.53 -25.46 6.39
C SER A 400 -22.05 -26.79 6.92
N LYS A 401 -22.86 -27.50 6.13
CA LYS A 401 -23.45 -28.79 6.56
C LYS A 401 -22.41 -29.89 6.77
N LYS A 402 -21.26 -29.76 6.13
CA LYS A 402 -20.16 -30.73 6.18
C LYS A 402 -18.95 -30.25 6.97
N GLY A 403 -18.99 -29.04 7.53
CA GLY A 403 -17.89 -28.45 8.29
C GLY A 403 -17.81 -28.97 9.73
N LEU A 404 -16.73 -28.60 10.42
CA LEU A 404 -16.47 -28.96 11.83
C LEU A 404 -16.93 -27.88 12.81
N GLY A 405 -18.01 -27.18 12.50
CA GLY A 405 -18.55 -26.13 13.39
C GLY A 405 -17.77 -24.82 13.39
N VAL A 406 -16.95 -24.57 12.37
CA VAL A 406 -16.27 -23.30 12.05
C VAL A 406 -16.22 -23.18 10.53
N GLY A 407 -16.20 -21.96 10.00
CA GLY A 407 -15.94 -21.78 8.57
C GLY A 407 -14.56 -22.27 8.17
N GLU A 408 -14.47 -22.88 6.99
CA GLU A 408 -13.25 -23.44 6.42
C GLU A 408 -12.97 -22.79 5.05
N PHE A 409 -11.74 -22.90 4.54
CA PHE A 409 -11.41 -22.32 3.23
C PHE A 409 -12.31 -22.86 2.10
N THR A 410 -12.77 -24.10 2.23
CA THR A 410 -13.68 -24.74 1.28
C THR A 410 -15.10 -24.17 1.28
N ASP A 411 -15.47 -23.42 2.31
CA ASP A 411 -16.78 -22.76 2.41
C ASP A 411 -16.81 -21.42 1.65
N ILE A 412 -15.63 -20.81 1.40
CA ILE A 412 -15.51 -19.53 0.70
C ILE A 412 -16.17 -19.56 -0.68
N PRO A 413 -15.94 -20.58 -1.56
CA PRO A 413 -16.61 -20.65 -2.85
C PRO A 413 -18.12 -20.86 -2.76
N ILE A 414 -18.61 -21.47 -1.67
CA ILE A 414 -20.05 -21.63 -1.43
C ILE A 414 -20.65 -20.26 -1.10
N LEU A 415 -20.03 -19.51 -0.19
CA LEU A 415 -20.41 -18.12 0.11
C LEU A 415 -20.34 -17.22 -1.14
N ALA A 416 -19.32 -17.38 -1.98
CA ALA A 416 -19.19 -16.64 -3.23
C ALA A 416 -20.34 -16.91 -4.21
N LYS A 417 -20.86 -18.14 -4.28
CA LYS A 417 -22.06 -18.45 -5.08
C LYS A 417 -23.29 -17.70 -4.55
N TRP A 418 -23.47 -17.66 -3.23
CA TRP A 418 -24.54 -16.86 -2.62
C TRP A 418 -24.37 -15.37 -2.91
N ALA A 419 -23.16 -14.83 -2.67
CA ALA A 419 -22.84 -13.43 -2.90
C ALA A 419 -23.14 -13.01 -4.35
N LYS A 420 -22.75 -13.86 -5.32
CA LYS A 420 -23.09 -13.68 -6.74
C LYS A 420 -24.60 -13.64 -6.98
N SER A 421 -25.37 -14.57 -6.40
CA SER A 421 -26.83 -14.57 -6.55
C SER A 421 -27.52 -13.36 -5.91
N ALA A 422 -26.88 -12.78 -4.90
CA ALA A 422 -27.30 -11.54 -4.26
C ALA A 422 -26.78 -10.27 -4.95
N ASN A 423 -26.11 -10.36 -6.11
CA ASN A 423 -25.44 -9.25 -6.83
C ASN A 423 -24.28 -8.55 -6.10
N PHE A 424 -23.69 -9.16 -5.08
CA PHE A 424 -22.44 -8.65 -4.49
C PHE A 424 -21.24 -8.89 -5.41
N LYS A 425 -20.21 -8.05 -5.29
CA LYS A 425 -18.91 -8.16 -5.98
C LYS A 425 -17.74 -8.44 -5.04
N PHE A 426 -17.91 -8.14 -3.75
CA PHE A 426 -16.86 -8.32 -2.76
C PHE A 426 -17.33 -9.17 -1.59
N ILE A 427 -16.40 -9.97 -1.05
CA ILE A 427 -16.50 -10.57 0.29
C ILE A 427 -15.30 -10.10 1.10
N GLN A 428 -15.55 -9.49 2.26
CA GLN A 428 -14.50 -9.07 3.18
C GLN A 428 -14.41 -10.03 4.37
N PHE A 429 -13.20 -10.49 4.66
CA PHE A 429 -12.85 -11.31 5.81
C PHE A 429 -11.97 -10.52 6.80
N LEU A 430 -12.01 -10.93 8.07
CA LEU A 430 -10.98 -10.59 9.06
C LEU A 430 -9.69 -11.37 8.78
N PRO A 431 -8.57 -11.06 9.44
CA PRO A 431 -7.32 -11.82 9.26
C PRO A 431 -7.53 -13.32 9.46
N VAL A 432 -6.88 -14.12 8.60
CA VAL A 432 -6.94 -15.60 8.61
C VAL A 432 -5.63 -16.25 9.04
N ASN A 433 -4.75 -15.43 9.61
CA ASN A 433 -3.42 -15.80 10.08
C ASN A 433 -3.50 -16.71 11.31
N ASP A 434 -2.48 -17.55 11.53
CA ASP A 434 -2.37 -18.35 12.76
C ASP A 434 -2.28 -17.41 13.98
N THR A 435 -3.07 -17.71 15.00
CA THR A 435 -3.18 -16.98 16.29
C THR A 435 -2.90 -17.89 17.48
N ARG A 436 -2.53 -19.17 17.26
CA ARG A 436 -2.26 -20.15 18.33
C ARG A 436 -1.13 -19.67 19.24
N MET A 437 -1.42 -19.65 20.54
CA MET A 437 -0.51 -19.23 21.60
C MET A 437 -0.76 -20.02 22.89
N THR A 438 -2.01 -20.21 23.30
CA THR A 438 -2.39 -20.94 24.53
C THR A 438 -3.22 -22.19 24.27
N GLY A 439 -3.82 -22.31 23.08
CA GLY A 439 -4.81 -23.33 22.76
C GLY A 439 -6.18 -23.09 23.41
N THR A 440 -6.41 -21.91 23.99
CA THR A 440 -7.68 -21.54 24.64
C THR A 440 -8.48 -20.56 23.78
N GLU A 441 -9.67 -20.19 24.26
CA GLU A 441 -10.57 -19.25 23.56
C GLU A 441 -9.93 -17.87 23.30
N LYS A 442 -8.88 -17.50 24.03
CA LYS A 442 -8.14 -16.24 23.84
C LYS A 442 -7.46 -16.17 22.47
N ASP A 443 -7.10 -17.32 21.90
CA ASP A 443 -6.48 -17.41 20.58
C ASP A 443 -7.50 -17.19 19.44
N ALA A 444 -8.81 -17.08 19.73
CA ALA A 444 -9.81 -16.79 18.70
C ALA A 444 -9.70 -15.36 18.12
N ASN A 445 -8.97 -14.46 18.78
CA ASN A 445 -8.79 -13.08 18.33
C ASN A 445 -7.91 -13.03 17.05
N PRO A 446 -8.46 -12.64 15.89
CA PRO A 446 -7.73 -12.65 14.62
C PRO A 446 -6.62 -11.59 14.53
N PHE A 447 -6.56 -10.63 15.46
CA PHE A 447 -5.53 -9.58 15.50
C PHE A 447 -4.33 -9.94 16.40
N LEU A 448 -4.42 -11.01 17.20
CA LEU A 448 -3.32 -11.52 18.02
C LEU A 448 -2.52 -12.61 17.29
N ILE A 449 -2.04 -12.27 16.09
CA ILE A 449 -1.40 -13.22 15.19
C ILE A 449 -0.06 -13.74 15.73
N SER A 450 0.16 -15.05 15.66
CA SER A 450 1.42 -15.71 15.97
C SER A 450 2.40 -15.68 14.79
N SER A 451 1.93 -15.34 13.58
CA SER A 451 2.77 -14.94 12.45
C SER A 451 2.03 -14.08 11.42
N SER A 452 2.72 -13.11 10.83
CA SER A 452 2.22 -12.28 9.72
C SER A 452 2.02 -13.06 8.42
N PHE A 453 2.52 -14.29 8.32
CA PHE A 453 2.55 -15.05 7.08
C PHE A 453 1.73 -16.35 7.12
N ALA A 454 1.80 -17.08 8.25
CA ALA A 454 1.21 -18.40 8.37
C ALA A 454 -0.32 -18.35 8.38
N LEU A 455 -0.96 -19.26 7.65
CA LEU A 455 -2.41 -19.47 7.66
C LEU A 455 -2.81 -20.27 8.90
N HIS A 456 -3.98 -19.94 9.47
CA HIS A 456 -4.46 -20.62 10.67
C HIS A 456 -4.94 -22.04 10.38
N PRO A 457 -4.49 -23.06 11.14
CA PRO A 457 -4.96 -24.45 10.97
C PRO A 457 -6.45 -24.64 11.25
N VAL A 458 -7.16 -23.70 11.89
CA VAL A 458 -8.59 -23.82 12.17
C VAL A 458 -9.42 -23.82 10.89
N TYR A 459 -8.91 -23.21 9.81
CA TYR A 459 -9.61 -23.09 8.53
C TYR A 459 -9.41 -24.27 7.58
N ILE A 460 -8.61 -25.28 7.95
CA ILE A 460 -8.38 -26.46 7.13
C ILE A 460 -9.64 -27.32 7.04
N ASN A 461 -9.94 -27.83 5.85
CA ASN A 461 -10.94 -28.87 5.65
C ASN A 461 -10.24 -30.24 5.63
N LEU A 462 -10.60 -31.11 6.58
CA LEU A 462 -9.97 -32.43 6.71
C LEU A 462 -10.39 -33.43 5.62
N ASP A 463 -11.56 -33.26 4.99
CA ASP A 463 -12.02 -34.19 3.95
C ASP A 463 -11.15 -34.10 2.70
N GLN A 464 -10.68 -32.89 2.35
CA GLN A 464 -9.80 -32.68 1.21
C GLN A 464 -8.43 -33.35 1.35
N LEU A 465 -8.08 -33.84 2.55
CA LEU A 465 -6.86 -34.61 2.77
C LEU A 465 -7.02 -36.08 2.37
N ASN A 466 -8.24 -36.51 2.02
CA ASN A 466 -8.59 -37.91 1.75
C ASN A 466 -8.06 -38.85 2.85
N PRO A 467 -8.40 -38.63 4.13
CA PRO A 467 -7.84 -39.43 5.22
C PRO A 467 -8.22 -40.91 5.09
N PRO A 468 -7.44 -41.84 5.65
CA PRO A 468 -7.80 -43.26 5.71
C PRO A 468 -9.17 -43.50 6.37
N GLN A 469 -9.85 -44.59 6.00
CA GLN A 469 -11.25 -44.85 6.36
C GLN A 469 -11.53 -44.80 7.87
N ASN A 470 -10.59 -45.24 8.71
CA ASN A 470 -10.70 -45.19 10.17
C ASN A 470 -10.71 -43.74 10.69
N ILE A 471 -9.83 -42.87 10.17
CA ILE A 471 -9.80 -41.44 10.52
C ILE A 471 -11.03 -40.73 9.96
N MET A 472 -11.44 -41.06 8.74
CA MET A 472 -12.64 -40.50 8.12
C MET A 472 -13.89 -40.72 8.98
N LYS A 473 -14.07 -41.93 9.54
CA LYS A 473 -15.16 -42.24 10.48
C LYS A 473 -15.12 -41.36 11.74
N ILE A 474 -13.94 -41.12 12.31
CA ILE A 474 -13.76 -40.25 13.49
C ILE A 474 -14.17 -38.80 13.14
N VAL A 475 -13.72 -38.31 11.99
CA VAL A 475 -14.08 -36.97 11.48
C VAL A 475 -15.57 -36.85 11.25
N GLU A 476 -16.21 -37.84 10.63
CA GLU A 476 -17.67 -37.87 10.40
C GLU A 476 -18.47 -37.86 11.71
N GLN A 477 -18.05 -38.66 12.71
CA GLN A 477 -18.68 -38.65 14.03
C GLN A 477 -18.59 -37.27 14.69
N LYS A 478 -17.41 -36.62 14.61
CA LYS A 478 -17.22 -35.27 15.16
C LYS A 478 -18.07 -34.22 14.43
N LYS A 479 -18.18 -34.32 13.11
CA LYS A 479 -19.09 -33.46 12.31
C LYS A 479 -20.54 -33.63 12.73
N MET A 480 -21.01 -34.86 12.92
CA MET A 480 -22.37 -35.10 13.42
C MET A 480 -22.59 -34.49 14.80
N GLN A 481 -21.58 -34.52 15.68
CA GLN A 481 -21.65 -33.88 17.00
C GLN A 481 -21.81 -32.35 16.88
N PHE A 482 -20.98 -31.70 16.06
CA PHE A 482 -21.06 -30.25 15.85
C PHE A 482 -22.33 -29.81 15.11
N ASN A 483 -22.80 -30.60 14.13
CA ASN A 483 -24.05 -30.31 13.41
C ASN A 483 -25.30 -30.40 14.30
N LYS A 484 -25.29 -31.25 15.34
CA LYS A 484 -26.36 -31.26 16.35
C LYS A 484 -26.42 -29.98 17.18
N MET A 485 -25.37 -29.14 17.13
CA MET A 485 -25.32 -27.81 17.74
C MET A 485 -25.82 -26.70 16.80
N ILE A 486 -26.50 -27.04 15.69
CA ILE A 486 -27.28 -26.10 14.90
C ILE A 486 -28.68 -25.98 15.53
N PRO A 487 -29.16 -24.76 15.86
CA PRO A 487 -30.46 -24.62 16.51
C PRO A 487 -31.60 -25.11 15.61
N ASN A 488 -32.37 -26.09 16.10
CA ASN A 488 -33.65 -26.47 15.53
C ASN A 488 -34.80 -25.56 16.03
N GLU A 489 -35.98 -25.63 15.41
CA GLU A 489 -37.14 -24.79 15.77
C GLU A 489 -37.54 -24.86 17.26
N LYS A 490 -37.30 -25.99 17.94
CA LYS A 490 -37.56 -26.14 19.38
C LYS A 490 -36.54 -25.39 20.25
N SER A 491 -35.27 -25.39 19.86
CA SER A 491 -34.18 -24.68 20.56
C SER A 491 -34.21 -23.15 20.33
N LYS A 492 -34.75 -22.67 19.20
CA LYS A 492 -34.94 -21.23 18.91
C LYS A 492 -35.87 -20.50 19.89
N LYS A 493 -36.55 -21.21 20.81
CA LYS A 493 -37.48 -20.63 21.80
C LYS A 493 -36.84 -20.34 23.17
N SER A 494 -35.61 -20.78 23.44
CA SER A 494 -34.95 -20.54 24.75
C SER A 494 -33.69 -19.67 24.63
N LYS A 495 -33.70 -18.50 25.30
CA LYS A 495 -32.62 -17.49 25.23
C LYS A 495 -31.23 -18.04 25.58
N LYS A 496 -31.14 -18.87 26.64
CA LYS A 496 -29.88 -19.45 27.13
C LYS A 496 -29.26 -20.49 26.17
N SER A 497 -30.08 -21.13 25.32
CA SER A 497 -29.59 -22.12 24.35
C SER A 497 -29.11 -21.47 23.06
N ILE A 498 -29.79 -20.43 22.57
CA ILE A 498 -29.44 -19.73 21.33
C ILE A 498 -28.07 -19.04 21.44
N PHE A 499 -27.77 -18.38 22.56
CA PHE A 499 -26.46 -17.76 22.79
C PHE A 499 -25.32 -18.80 22.76
N LYS A 500 -25.56 -20.00 23.31
CA LYS A 500 -24.58 -21.11 23.27
C LYS A 500 -24.37 -21.62 21.84
N TYR A 501 -25.42 -21.65 21.03
CA TYR A 501 -25.34 -22.13 19.63
C TYR A 501 -24.85 -21.05 18.65
N SER A 502 -24.75 -19.79 19.06
CA SER A 502 -24.19 -18.70 18.25
C SER A 502 -22.69 -18.49 18.42
N ARG A 503 -22.03 -19.32 19.22
CA ARG A 503 -20.58 -19.29 19.45
C ARG A 503 -19.96 -20.64 19.11
N PHE A 504 -18.83 -20.63 18.39
CA PHE A 504 -18.06 -21.86 18.22
C PHE A 504 -17.14 -22.11 19.41
N ASN A 505 -16.76 -23.37 19.60
CA ASN A 505 -15.79 -23.77 20.60
C ASN A 505 -14.40 -23.82 19.94
N TYR A 506 -13.61 -22.77 20.10
CA TYR A 506 -12.33 -22.64 19.40
C TYR A 506 -11.36 -23.75 19.83
N SER A 507 -11.17 -23.89 21.15
CA SER A 507 -10.20 -24.81 21.76
C SER A 507 -10.47 -26.27 21.40
N GLU A 508 -11.73 -26.70 21.42
CA GLU A 508 -12.11 -28.06 21.02
C GLU A 508 -11.86 -28.33 19.54
N ILE A 509 -12.20 -27.39 18.66
CA ILE A 509 -12.05 -27.55 17.20
C ILE A 509 -10.58 -27.58 16.82
N ILE A 510 -9.76 -26.62 17.32
CA ILE A 510 -8.35 -26.55 16.95
C ILE A 510 -7.58 -27.76 17.48
N SER A 511 -7.84 -28.19 18.71
CA SER A 511 -7.21 -29.37 19.30
C SER A 511 -7.53 -30.63 18.48
N PHE A 512 -8.82 -30.84 18.16
CA PHE A 512 -9.25 -31.97 17.33
C PHE A 512 -8.61 -31.96 15.94
N LYS A 513 -8.61 -30.80 15.25
CA LYS A 513 -8.01 -30.69 13.91
C LYS A 513 -6.52 -30.97 13.96
N MET A 514 -5.79 -30.41 14.93
CA MET A 514 -4.35 -30.64 15.08
C MET A 514 -4.03 -32.11 15.38
N GLU A 515 -4.83 -32.78 16.21
CA GLU A 515 -4.68 -34.21 16.49
C GLU A 515 -4.82 -35.05 15.20
N ILE A 516 -5.90 -34.85 14.45
CA ILE A 516 -6.15 -35.59 13.21
C ILE A 516 -5.07 -35.29 12.15
N LEU A 517 -4.63 -34.04 12.04
CA LEU A 517 -3.54 -33.67 11.12
C LEU A 517 -2.23 -34.39 11.47
N LYS A 518 -1.87 -34.45 12.76
CA LYS A 518 -0.68 -35.18 13.22
C LYS A 518 -0.81 -36.68 12.89
N GLN A 519 -1.98 -37.28 13.09
CA GLN A 519 -2.22 -38.69 12.72
C GLN A 519 -2.06 -38.92 11.19
N ILE A 520 -2.65 -38.06 10.36
CA ILE A 520 -2.55 -38.15 8.89
C ILE A 520 -1.08 -37.99 8.46
N TYR A 521 -0.37 -37.03 9.04
CA TYR A 521 1.03 -36.81 8.75
C TYR A 521 1.88 -38.03 9.08
N GLN A 522 1.73 -38.63 10.26
CA GLN A 522 2.49 -39.82 10.65
C GLN A 522 2.27 -41.00 9.70
N LEU A 523 1.03 -41.20 9.23
CA LEU A 523 0.72 -42.28 8.28
C LEU A 523 1.30 -42.07 6.87
N ARG A 524 1.62 -40.82 6.50
CA ARG A 524 2.09 -40.44 5.16
C ARG A 524 3.47 -39.80 5.17
N LYS A 525 4.18 -39.90 6.29
CA LYS A 525 5.39 -39.13 6.57
C LYS A 525 6.46 -39.33 5.50
N GLU A 526 6.71 -40.57 5.11
CA GLU A 526 7.73 -40.88 4.10
C GLU A 526 7.44 -40.24 2.73
N ASP A 527 6.18 -40.30 2.28
CA ASP A 527 5.75 -39.69 1.02
C ASP A 527 5.81 -38.17 1.08
N ILE A 528 5.41 -37.59 2.21
CA ILE A 528 5.42 -36.14 2.45
C ILE A 528 6.86 -35.60 2.43
N LEU A 529 7.78 -36.25 3.14
CA LEU A 529 9.18 -35.84 3.21
C LEU A 529 9.90 -35.91 1.85
N LYS A 530 9.46 -36.79 0.95
CA LYS A 530 10.02 -36.95 -0.41
C LYS A 530 9.29 -36.11 -1.47
N ASN A 531 8.27 -35.33 -1.12
CA ASN A 531 7.44 -34.64 -2.10
C ASN A 531 8.07 -33.32 -2.58
N ASP A 532 8.50 -33.31 -3.85
CA ASP A 532 9.12 -32.13 -4.49
C ASP A 532 8.24 -30.88 -4.47
N LYS A 533 6.90 -31.00 -4.49
CA LYS A 533 6.01 -29.83 -4.45
C LYS A 533 6.09 -29.12 -3.10
N ILE A 534 6.26 -29.87 -2.01
CA ILE A 534 6.38 -29.32 -0.66
C ILE A 534 7.75 -28.64 -0.51
N HIS A 535 8.82 -29.26 -1.01
CA HIS A 535 10.14 -28.64 -1.02
C HIS A 535 10.18 -27.37 -1.87
N ASN A 536 9.51 -27.35 -3.02
CA ASN A 536 9.36 -26.14 -3.84
C ASN A 536 8.56 -25.05 -3.11
N PHE A 537 7.49 -25.40 -2.39
CA PHE A 537 6.75 -24.46 -1.55
C PHE A 537 7.62 -23.90 -0.41
N LEU A 538 8.43 -24.75 0.22
CA LEU A 538 9.39 -24.33 1.24
C LEU A 538 10.42 -23.35 0.67
N ALA A 539 10.97 -23.62 -0.51
CA ALA A 539 11.91 -22.74 -1.19
C ALA A 539 11.26 -21.37 -1.54
N GLN A 540 10.04 -21.39 -2.08
CA GLN A 540 9.28 -20.18 -2.41
C GLN A 540 8.91 -19.32 -1.20
N ASN A 541 8.78 -19.93 -0.01
CA ASN A 541 8.43 -19.26 1.25
C ASN A 541 9.60 -19.24 2.25
N SER A 542 10.83 -19.40 1.76
CA SER A 542 12.05 -19.51 2.57
C SER A 542 12.30 -18.31 3.48
N PHE A 543 11.71 -17.15 3.18
CA PHE A 543 11.77 -15.96 4.03
C PHE A 543 11.22 -16.24 5.44
N TRP A 544 10.06 -16.88 5.57
CA TRP A 544 9.35 -16.99 6.86
C TRP A 544 9.07 -18.44 7.29
N LEU A 545 8.83 -19.36 6.35
CA LEU A 545 8.31 -20.69 6.65
C LEU A 545 9.28 -21.56 7.46
N PRO A 546 10.60 -21.56 7.21
CA PRO A 546 11.52 -22.33 8.03
C PRO A 546 11.50 -21.91 9.51
N ALA A 547 11.53 -20.60 9.76
CA ALA A 547 11.48 -20.05 11.11
C ALA A 547 10.16 -20.39 11.81
N TYR A 548 9.03 -20.21 11.11
CA TYR A 548 7.71 -20.54 11.64
C TYR A 548 7.56 -22.04 11.99
N ALA A 549 8.05 -22.92 11.13
CA ALA A 549 7.99 -24.37 11.35
C ALA A 549 8.78 -24.79 12.60
N VAL A 550 10.02 -24.30 12.73
CA VAL A 550 10.84 -24.56 13.91
C VAL A 550 10.23 -23.94 15.17
N TYR A 551 9.73 -22.70 15.08
CA TYR A 551 9.03 -22.02 16.18
C TYR A 551 7.90 -22.87 16.73
N CYS A 552 6.97 -23.35 15.88
CA CYS A 552 5.86 -24.19 16.34
C CYS A 552 6.33 -25.51 16.97
N THR A 553 7.36 -26.14 16.41
CA THR A 553 7.93 -27.38 16.98
C THR A 553 8.57 -27.15 18.33
N LEU A 554 9.32 -26.06 18.50
CA LEU A 554 9.91 -25.71 19.79
C LEU A 554 8.83 -25.34 20.81
N SER A 555 7.76 -24.65 20.40
CA SER A 555 6.61 -24.38 21.26
C SER A 555 5.98 -25.67 21.77
N ASP A 556 5.71 -26.64 20.89
CA ASP A 556 5.15 -27.93 21.25
C ASP A 556 6.07 -28.68 22.23
N LYS A 557 7.38 -28.73 21.96
CA LYS A 557 8.36 -29.43 22.82
C LYS A 557 8.52 -28.79 24.19
N ASN A 558 8.39 -27.48 24.30
CA ASN A 558 8.47 -26.76 25.58
C ASN A 558 7.09 -26.56 26.24
N SER A 559 6.00 -26.98 25.61
CA SER A 559 4.62 -26.74 26.06
C SER A 559 4.28 -25.27 26.32
N THR A 560 4.98 -24.35 25.65
CA THR A 560 4.78 -22.91 25.76
C THR A 560 5.29 -22.21 24.51
N PHE A 561 4.52 -21.24 24.00
CA PHE A 561 4.95 -20.36 22.92
C PHE A 561 5.82 -19.19 23.42
N ASP A 562 6.01 -19.08 24.74
CA ASP A 562 6.93 -18.10 25.31
C ASP A 562 8.38 -18.51 25.07
N PHE A 563 8.94 -18.04 23.95
CA PHE A 563 10.30 -18.37 23.54
C PHE A 563 11.38 -17.92 24.53
N THR A 564 11.09 -16.97 25.43
CA THR A 564 12.03 -16.58 26.49
C THR A 564 12.33 -17.73 27.44
N GLN A 565 11.47 -18.76 27.48
CA GLN A 565 11.61 -19.94 28.32
C GLN A 565 12.38 -21.08 27.64
N TRP A 566 12.73 -20.96 26.35
CA TRP A 566 13.35 -22.05 25.55
C TRP A 566 14.88 -22.17 25.72
N LYS A 567 15.44 -21.64 26.81
CA LYS A 567 16.88 -21.67 27.13
C LYS A 567 17.73 -21.20 25.93
N GLN A 568 18.49 -22.11 25.32
CA GLN A 568 19.41 -21.82 24.22
C GLN A 568 18.70 -21.33 22.94
N TYR A 569 17.42 -21.67 22.75
CA TYR A 569 16.65 -21.26 21.57
C TYR A 569 15.80 -20.00 21.80
N SER A 570 16.02 -19.28 22.91
CA SER A 570 15.36 -17.99 23.18
C SER A 570 15.73 -16.91 22.15
N LYS A 571 16.90 -17.04 21.54
CA LYS A 571 17.34 -16.34 20.34
C LYS A 571 17.84 -17.37 19.34
N ILE A 572 17.70 -17.10 18.05
CA ILE A 572 18.11 -18.05 17.01
C ILE A 572 18.64 -17.35 15.77
N SER A 573 19.61 -17.98 15.11
CA SER A 573 20.17 -17.53 13.83
C SER A 573 19.56 -18.28 12.64
N ASN A 574 19.70 -17.69 11.45
CA ASN A 574 19.35 -18.35 10.18
C ASN A 574 20.03 -19.72 10.00
N GLN A 575 21.28 -19.86 10.45
CA GLN A 575 22.03 -21.11 10.33
C GLN A 575 21.45 -22.21 11.23
N GLU A 576 21.07 -21.86 12.45
CA GLU A 576 20.42 -22.79 13.38
C GLU A 576 19.03 -23.20 12.88
N ILE A 577 18.22 -22.27 12.36
CA ILE A 577 16.93 -22.61 11.72
C ILE A 577 17.13 -23.62 10.58
N ASN A 578 18.09 -23.37 9.70
CA ASN A 578 18.37 -24.25 8.57
C ASN A 578 18.87 -25.63 9.04
N TYR A 579 19.68 -25.69 10.10
CA TYR A 579 20.11 -26.95 10.71
C TYR A 579 18.93 -27.71 11.31
N LEU A 580 18.10 -27.04 12.10
CA LEU A 580 16.95 -27.62 12.77
C LEU A 580 15.90 -28.15 11.78
N LEU A 581 15.78 -27.52 10.61
CA LEU A 581 14.97 -27.99 9.48
C LEU A 581 15.77 -28.82 8.45
N SER A 582 16.87 -29.44 8.87
CA SER A 582 17.62 -30.39 8.04
C SER A 582 17.43 -31.83 8.53
N PRO A 583 17.50 -32.85 7.64
CA PRO A 583 17.40 -34.27 8.04
C PRO A 583 18.41 -34.74 9.10
N LYS A 584 19.42 -33.93 9.43
CA LYS A 584 20.42 -34.22 10.47
C LYS A 584 19.92 -33.89 11.88
N SER A 585 18.87 -33.07 12.01
CA SER A 585 18.31 -32.66 13.30
C SER A 585 17.25 -33.64 13.78
N GLU A 586 17.25 -33.92 15.09
CA GLU A 586 16.24 -34.79 15.74
C GLU A 586 14.82 -34.21 15.67
N ILE A 587 14.68 -32.89 15.47
CA ILE A 587 13.36 -32.24 15.39
C ILE A 587 12.85 -32.08 13.96
N TYR A 588 13.61 -32.54 12.96
CA TYR A 588 13.32 -32.30 11.54
C TYR A 588 11.93 -32.78 11.13
N GLU A 589 11.57 -34.02 11.48
CA GLU A 589 10.28 -34.59 11.09
C GLU A 589 9.11 -33.84 11.74
N ASP A 590 9.27 -33.39 12.98
CA ASP A 590 8.28 -32.58 13.71
C ASP A 590 8.16 -31.17 13.11
N ALA A 591 9.27 -30.57 12.68
CA ALA A 591 9.27 -29.27 12.02
C ALA A 591 8.68 -29.35 10.60
N PHE A 592 8.99 -30.41 9.87
CA PHE A 592 8.47 -30.61 8.52
C PHE A 592 6.94 -30.87 8.50
N PHE A 593 6.34 -31.32 9.61
CA PHE A 593 4.88 -31.33 9.77
C PHE A 593 4.26 -29.94 9.58
N TYR A 594 4.88 -28.90 10.16
CA TYR A 594 4.39 -27.53 10.03
C TYR A 594 4.61 -26.96 8.62
N VAL A 595 5.68 -27.37 7.93
CA VAL A 595 5.88 -27.08 6.50
C VAL A 595 4.77 -27.70 5.65
N TRP A 596 4.47 -28.99 5.87
CA TRP A 596 3.39 -29.69 5.18
C TRP A 596 2.01 -29.07 5.48
N LEU A 597 1.75 -28.73 6.74
CA LEU A 597 0.49 -28.11 7.15
C LEU A 597 0.25 -26.78 6.43
N GLN A 598 1.25 -25.90 6.38
CA GLN A 598 1.14 -24.62 5.66
C GLN A 598 1.01 -24.82 4.15
N PHE A 599 1.68 -25.82 3.57
CA PHE A 599 1.51 -26.18 2.15
C PHE A 599 0.06 -26.58 1.84
N ILE A 600 -0.54 -27.43 2.66
CA ILE A 600 -1.92 -27.87 2.47
C ILE A 600 -2.91 -26.72 2.64
N LEU A 601 -2.73 -25.89 3.67
CA LEU A 601 -3.56 -24.69 3.89
C LEU A 601 -3.48 -23.74 2.68
N ASP A 602 -2.27 -23.51 2.16
CA ASP A 602 -2.05 -22.71 0.96
C ASP A 602 -2.79 -23.28 -0.26
N GLN A 603 -2.71 -24.60 -0.48
CA GLN A 603 -3.43 -25.25 -1.58
C GLN A 603 -4.95 -25.07 -1.48
N GLN A 604 -5.52 -25.31 -0.29
CA GLN A 604 -6.97 -25.16 -0.09
C GLN A 604 -7.40 -23.71 -0.28
N PHE A 605 -6.67 -22.76 0.30
CA PHE A 605 -7.04 -21.36 0.23
C PHE A 605 -6.85 -20.79 -1.19
N SER A 606 -5.72 -21.07 -1.84
CA SER A 606 -5.47 -20.68 -3.24
C SER A 606 -6.53 -21.22 -4.19
N GLN A 607 -6.96 -22.47 -4.01
CA GLN A 607 -8.03 -23.05 -4.83
C GLN A 607 -9.39 -22.40 -4.56
N ALA A 608 -9.69 -22.09 -3.29
CA ALA A 608 -10.90 -21.36 -2.91
C ALA A 608 -10.93 -19.95 -3.54
N VAL A 609 -9.84 -19.20 -3.43
CA VAL A 609 -9.66 -17.87 -4.04
C VAL A 609 -9.85 -17.94 -5.56
N LYS A 610 -9.18 -18.88 -6.24
CA LYS A 610 -9.31 -19.05 -7.69
C LYS A 610 -10.76 -19.32 -8.11
N THR A 611 -11.46 -20.17 -7.36
CA THR A 611 -12.87 -20.50 -7.63
C THR A 611 -13.76 -19.28 -7.39
N THR A 612 -13.56 -18.54 -6.30
CA THR A 612 -14.29 -17.31 -5.98
C THR A 612 -14.09 -16.22 -7.04
N ASN A 613 -12.84 -15.98 -7.45
CA ASN A 613 -12.52 -15.01 -8.51
C ASN A 613 -13.17 -15.40 -9.84
N SER A 614 -13.23 -16.69 -10.19
CA SER A 614 -13.91 -17.16 -11.41
C SER A 614 -15.42 -16.90 -11.40
N LEU A 615 -16.01 -16.69 -10.23
CA LEU A 615 -17.42 -16.30 -10.10
C LEU A 615 -17.63 -14.79 -10.29
N GLY A 616 -16.57 -14.00 -10.41
CA GLY A 616 -16.61 -12.52 -10.48
C GLY A 616 -16.67 -11.86 -9.10
N ILE A 617 -16.27 -12.57 -8.04
CA ILE A 617 -16.27 -12.08 -6.67
C ILE A 617 -14.82 -11.89 -6.21
N SER A 618 -14.50 -10.69 -5.73
CA SER A 618 -13.18 -10.38 -5.17
C SER A 618 -13.15 -10.57 -3.66
N LEU A 619 -12.03 -11.08 -3.14
CA LEU A 619 -11.82 -11.18 -1.69
C LEU A 619 -11.05 -9.98 -1.16
N VAL A 620 -11.54 -9.44 -0.04
CA VAL A 620 -10.89 -8.38 0.73
C VAL A 620 -10.34 -8.99 2.01
N GLY A 621 -9.03 -8.86 2.19
CA GLY A 621 -8.35 -9.21 3.42
C GLY A 621 -8.13 -7.99 4.30
N GLU A 622 -7.47 -8.20 5.42
CA GLU A 622 -7.13 -7.14 6.38
C GLU A 622 -5.64 -7.27 6.73
N LEU A 623 -4.95 -6.14 6.86
CA LEU A 623 -3.55 -6.07 7.23
C LEU A 623 -3.46 -5.74 8.73
N PRO A 624 -3.15 -6.72 9.60
CA PRO A 624 -2.97 -6.45 11.02
C PRO A 624 -1.81 -5.48 11.25
N LEU A 625 -2.01 -4.50 12.13
CA LEU A 625 -1.01 -3.48 12.46
C LEU A 625 0.26 -4.09 13.07
N SER A 626 0.12 -5.10 13.93
CA SER A 626 1.24 -5.77 14.62
C SER A 626 0.99 -7.27 14.80
N VAL A 627 1.80 -7.90 15.64
CA VAL A 627 1.84 -9.34 15.94
C VAL A 627 1.78 -9.57 17.44
N ASN A 628 1.52 -10.80 17.89
CA ASN A 628 1.67 -11.15 19.30
C ASN A 628 3.13 -10.90 19.77
N PRO A 629 3.39 -10.37 20.99
CA PRO A 629 4.74 -10.18 21.52
C PRO A 629 5.59 -11.45 21.54
N LYS A 630 4.94 -12.61 21.64
CA LYS A 630 5.58 -13.93 21.68
C LYS A 630 5.53 -14.66 20.33
N SER A 631 5.18 -13.97 19.24
CA SER A 631 5.03 -14.54 17.89
C SER A 631 6.34 -15.10 17.30
N ALA A 632 6.19 -15.89 16.24
CA ALA A 632 7.33 -16.32 15.41
C ALA A 632 8.09 -15.11 14.84
N ASP A 633 7.35 -14.04 14.54
CA ASP A 633 7.88 -12.83 13.93
C ASP A 633 8.75 -12.04 14.93
N THR A 634 8.32 -11.89 16.19
CA THR A 634 9.14 -11.23 17.23
C THR A 634 10.29 -12.10 17.73
N TRP A 635 10.18 -13.42 17.63
CA TRP A 635 11.26 -14.35 17.93
C TRP A 635 12.38 -14.27 16.90
N PHE A 636 12.03 -14.38 15.61
CA PHE A 636 13.00 -14.48 14.53
C PHE A 636 13.47 -13.13 13.98
N TYR A 637 12.57 -12.16 13.86
CA TYR A 637 12.88 -10.80 13.40
C TYR A 637 12.95 -9.80 14.57
N SER A 638 13.50 -10.23 15.70
CA SER A 638 13.47 -9.45 16.95
C SER A 638 13.94 -8.01 16.83
N ASP A 639 14.94 -7.73 15.99
CA ASP A 639 15.48 -6.37 15.75
C ASP A 639 14.47 -5.41 15.09
N LEU A 640 13.44 -5.94 14.42
CA LEU A 640 12.40 -5.16 13.76
C LEU A 640 11.32 -4.65 14.73
N PHE A 641 11.41 -5.01 16.01
CA PHE A 641 10.41 -4.65 17.02
C PHE A 641 11.05 -4.06 18.28
N HIS A 642 10.41 -3.04 18.86
CA HIS A 642 10.78 -2.54 20.18
C HIS A 642 10.18 -3.44 21.26
N GLN A 643 11.05 -4.13 22.01
CA GLN A 643 10.62 -5.05 23.08
C GLN A 643 10.16 -4.33 24.35
N ASN A 644 10.54 -3.06 24.54
CA ASN A 644 10.27 -2.30 25.76
C ASN A 644 9.05 -1.38 25.66
N HIS A 645 8.38 -1.36 24.50
CA HIS A 645 7.24 -0.51 24.23
C HIS A 645 6.10 -1.33 23.65
N SER A 646 4.88 -0.86 23.91
CA SER A 646 3.65 -1.44 23.39
C SER A 646 2.89 -0.41 22.56
N LEU A 647 2.19 -0.87 21.53
CA LEU A 647 1.19 -0.08 20.83
C LEU A 647 0.03 0.26 21.76
N GLY A 648 -0.55 1.42 21.52
CA GLY A 648 -1.73 1.88 22.21
C GLY A 648 -2.50 2.93 21.42
N LEU A 649 -3.42 3.57 22.13
CA LEU A 649 -4.10 4.78 21.70
C LEU A 649 -3.88 5.87 22.73
N CYS A 650 -3.70 7.10 22.25
CA CYS A 650 -3.70 8.26 23.11
C CYS A 650 -5.08 8.41 23.78
N PRO A 651 -5.15 9.11 24.92
CA PRO A 651 -6.43 9.49 25.51
C PRO A 651 -7.37 10.18 24.52
N ASP A 652 -8.66 9.87 24.62
CA ASP A 652 -9.72 10.49 23.82
C ASP A 652 -10.99 10.74 24.65
N TYR A 653 -12.08 11.13 23.99
CA TYR A 653 -13.37 11.39 24.65
C TYR A 653 -13.98 10.11 25.28
N PHE A 654 -13.68 8.93 24.73
CA PHE A 654 -14.24 7.65 25.19
C PHE A 654 -13.41 7.03 26.31
N ASP A 655 -12.08 7.19 26.27
CA ASP A 655 -11.17 6.75 27.34
C ASP A 655 -10.08 7.79 27.62
N ILE A 656 -10.29 8.56 28.69
CA ILE A 656 -9.36 9.60 29.15
C ILE A 656 -8.02 9.05 29.64
N ARG A 657 -7.89 7.74 29.86
CA ARG A 657 -6.64 7.07 30.27
C ARG A 657 -5.85 6.55 29.06
N GLY A 658 -6.43 6.62 27.85
CA GLY A 658 -5.87 5.98 26.66
C GLY A 658 -5.78 4.46 26.81
N GLN A 659 -5.41 3.79 25.73
CA GLN A 659 -5.37 2.32 25.69
C GLN A 659 -3.96 1.81 25.49
N LYS A 660 -3.65 0.66 26.09
CA LYS A 660 -2.44 -0.12 25.82
C LYS A 660 -2.86 -1.50 25.33
N TRP A 661 -2.42 -1.88 24.14
CA TRP A 661 -2.82 -3.13 23.49
C TRP A 661 -1.86 -4.29 23.74
N ASN A 662 -0.73 -4.04 24.41
CA ASN A 662 0.34 -5.01 24.65
C ASN A 662 0.82 -5.70 23.36
N LEU A 663 0.83 -4.95 22.25
CA LEU A 663 1.40 -5.38 20.97
C LEU A 663 2.75 -4.68 20.77
N PRO A 664 3.78 -5.34 20.23
CA PRO A 664 5.07 -4.72 20.01
C PRO A 664 4.98 -3.61 18.96
N VAL A 665 5.81 -2.59 19.13
CA VAL A 665 5.95 -1.48 18.18
C VAL A 665 7.03 -1.82 17.16
N PHE A 666 6.86 -1.41 15.90
CA PHE A 666 7.91 -1.55 14.89
C PHE A 666 9.11 -0.65 15.18
N ASN A 667 10.31 -1.21 15.04
CA ASN A 667 11.54 -0.44 14.96
C ASN A 667 11.73 0.07 13.53
N TRP A 668 11.08 1.19 13.21
CA TRP A 668 11.07 1.77 11.86
C TRP A 668 12.46 2.02 11.30
N LYS A 669 13.43 2.37 12.14
CA LYS A 669 14.83 2.59 11.72
C LYS A 669 15.47 1.32 11.18
N GLU A 670 15.24 0.17 11.80
CA GLU A 670 15.77 -1.12 11.31
C GLU A 670 15.02 -1.62 10.08
N ILE A 671 13.70 -1.43 10.04
CA ILE A 671 12.88 -1.76 8.87
C ILE A 671 13.34 -0.96 7.64
N GLU A 672 13.58 0.35 7.82
CA GLU A 672 14.07 1.24 6.77
C GLU A 672 15.46 0.87 6.25
N LYS A 673 16.39 0.51 7.16
CA LYS A 673 17.75 0.06 6.78
C LYS A 673 17.73 -1.12 5.83
N ASN A 674 16.77 -2.03 5.98
CA ASN A 674 16.59 -3.18 5.09
C ASN A 674 15.57 -2.93 3.97
N ASN A 675 15.37 -1.66 3.57
CA ASN A 675 14.48 -1.27 2.48
C ASN A 675 13.05 -1.85 2.60
N PHE A 676 12.55 -1.92 3.84
CA PHE A 676 11.21 -2.40 4.19
C PHE A 676 10.91 -3.84 3.76
N GLU A 677 11.92 -4.71 3.62
CA GLU A 677 11.76 -6.07 3.09
C GLU A 677 10.66 -6.87 3.81
N TYR A 678 10.62 -6.82 5.14
CA TYR A 678 9.61 -7.52 5.94
C TYR A 678 8.17 -7.10 5.57
N LEU A 679 7.91 -5.79 5.43
CA LEU A 679 6.59 -5.28 5.06
C LEU A 679 6.25 -5.61 3.60
N LYS A 680 7.22 -5.55 2.69
CA LYS A 680 7.03 -5.96 1.30
C LYS A 680 6.60 -7.42 1.23
N ARG A 681 7.32 -8.31 1.90
CA ARG A 681 7.00 -9.74 1.97
C ARG A 681 5.63 -10.00 2.58
N LYS A 682 5.26 -9.28 3.64
CA LYS A 682 3.94 -9.40 4.27
C LYS A 682 2.82 -9.10 3.27
N ILE A 683 2.95 -8.01 2.51
CA ILE A 683 1.96 -7.58 1.52
C ILE A 683 1.94 -8.50 0.29
N GLU A 684 3.10 -8.92 -0.21
CA GLU A 684 3.23 -9.90 -1.29
C GLU A 684 2.54 -11.22 -0.91
N ASN A 685 2.71 -11.68 0.32
CA ASN A 685 2.08 -12.91 0.81
C ASN A 685 0.55 -12.77 0.86
N LEU A 686 0.02 -11.66 1.36
CA LEU A 686 -1.42 -11.38 1.31
C LEU A 686 -1.97 -11.30 -0.11
N GLY A 687 -1.19 -10.72 -1.04
CA GLY A 687 -1.53 -10.60 -2.46
C GLY A 687 -1.69 -11.92 -3.21
N LYS A 688 -1.26 -13.05 -2.63
CA LYS A 688 -1.55 -14.39 -3.16
C LYS A 688 -3.04 -14.73 -3.06
N TYR A 689 -3.71 -14.25 -2.01
CA TYR A 689 -5.07 -14.67 -1.66
C TYR A 689 -6.10 -13.57 -1.88
N PHE A 690 -5.76 -12.31 -1.62
CA PHE A 690 -6.69 -11.20 -1.65
C PHE A 690 -6.49 -10.29 -2.86
N GLN A 691 -7.57 -9.68 -3.33
CA GLN A 691 -7.52 -8.66 -4.40
C GLN A 691 -7.65 -7.25 -3.84
N ALA A 692 -8.05 -7.12 -2.59
CA ALA A 692 -8.07 -5.87 -1.84
C ALA A 692 -7.61 -6.12 -0.40
N ILE A 693 -7.04 -5.11 0.23
CA ILE A 693 -6.68 -5.14 1.64
C ILE A 693 -7.20 -3.90 2.35
N ARG A 694 -7.85 -4.10 3.48
CA ARG A 694 -8.12 -3.05 4.46
C ARG A 694 -6.89 -2.90 5.35
N ILE A 695 -6.38 -1.67 5.44
CA ILE A 695 -5.35 -1.31 6.40
C ILE A 695 -6.08 -0.82 7.65
N ASP A 696 -5.97 -1.62 8.69
CA ASP A 696 -6.47 -1.29 10.02
C ASP A 696 -5.71 -0.08 10.60
N ASN A 697 -6.45 0.78 11.30
CA ASN A 697 -6.00 2.02 11.91
C ASN A 697 -4.95 2.77 11.08
N ILE A 698 -5.36 3.35 9.93
CA ILE A 698 -4.43 4.00 8.99
C ILE A 698 -3.56 5.08 9.65
N SER A 699 -4.08 5.73 10.70
CA SER A 699 -3.36 6.76 11.46
C SER A 699 -2.03 6.26 12.03
N SER A 700 -2.00 4.99 12.48
CA SER A 700 -0.80 4.34 13.02
C SER A 700 0.33 4.20 12.00
N TRP A 701 0.02 4.26 10.70
CA TRP A 701 1.05 4.24 9.67
C TRP A 701 1.73 5.59 9.49
N PHE A 702 1.08 6.70 9.85
CA PHE A 702 1.69 8.03 9.89
C PHE A 702 2.54 8.18 11.16
N ARG A 703 1.96 7.80 12.29
CA ARG A 703 2.59 7.87 13.61
C ARG A 703 1.91 6.89 14.56
N ILE A 704 2.69 6.23 15.38
CA ILE A 704 2.21 5.25 16.35
C ILE A 704 2.18 5.89 17.73
N TRP A 705 1.14 5.64 18.52
CA TRP A 705 1.18 5.89 19.95
C TRP A 705 1.89 4.73 20.64
N GLU A 706 3.12 4.96 21.10
CA GLU A 706 3.91 3.97 21.82
C GLU A 706 3.89 4.25 23.32
N VAL A 707 3.70 3.20 24.11
CA VAL A 707 3.56 3.24 25.56
C VAL A 707 4.66 2.37 26.18
N PRO A 708 5.50 2.89 27.10
CA PRO A 708 6.51 2.09 27.78
C PRO A 708 5.89 0.92 28.56
N ASN A 709 6.60 -0.20 28.62
CA ASN A 709 6.05 -1.43 29.18
C ASN A 709 5.76 -1.37 30.68
N GLU A 710 6.39 -0.47 31.44
CA GLU A 710 6.12 -0.25 32.86
C GLU A 710 4.74 0.37 33.16
N PHE A 711 4.03 0.87 32.14
CA PHE A 711 2.67 1.40 32.26
C PHE A 711 1.61 0.37 31.85
N THR A 712 0.44 0.37 32.49
CA THR A 712 -0.71 -0.47 32.13
C THR A 712 -1.75 0.26 31.30
N GLN A 713 -1.71 1.59 31.31
CA GLN A 713 -2.64 2.48 30.61
C GLN A 713 -1.93 3.28 29.50
N GLY A 714 -2.68 3.85 28.55
CA GLY A 714 -2.12 4.54 27.38
C GLY A 714 -1.60 5.96 27.64
N ILE A 715 -1.99 6.60 28.75
CA ILE A 715 -1.77 8.04 29.01
C ILE A 715 -0.30 8.47 29.06
N MET A 716 0.59 7.53 29.37
CA MET A 716 2.04 7.75 29.48
C MET A 716 2.80 7.41 28.18
N GLY A 717 2.09 7.33 27.05
CA GLY A 717 2.70 7.16 25.74
C GLY A 717 3.05 8.47 25.03
N HIS A 718 3.69 8.35 23.87
CA HIS A 718 3.91 9.45 22.93
C HIS A 718 3.85 8.97 21.48
N PHE A 719 3.77 9.91 20.53
CA PHE A 719 3.82 9.58 19.11
C PHE A 719 5.25 9.26 18.64
N GLU A 720 5.40 8.25 17.79
CA GLU A 720 6.63 7.91 17.06
C GLU A 720 6.32 7.75 15.55
N PRO A 721 7.04 8.44 14.64
CA PRO A 721 8.13 9.38 14.91
C PRO A 721 7.63 10.70 15.51
N SER A 722 8.46 11.36 16.33
CA SER A 722 8.25 12.75 16.75
C SER A 722 9.57 13.47 17.04
N ILE A 723 9.57 14.80 16.92
CA ILE A 723 10.65 15.67 17.34
C ILE A 723 10.42 16.00 18.83
N PRO A 724 11.27 15.53 19.75
CA PRO A 724 11.11 15.84 21.16
C PRO A 724 11.29 17.34 21.44
N ILE A 725 10.77 17.79 22.58
CA ILE A 725 11.15 19.08 23.16
C ILE A 725 12.52 18.91 23.81
N HIS A 726 13.48 19.76 23.45
CA HIS A 726 14.82 19.71 24.01
C HIS A 726 14.89 20.53 25.32
N LYS A 727 15.73 20.13 26.29
CA LYS A 727 15.89 20.83 27.58
C LYS A 727 16.16 22.33 27.45
N ASN A 728 16.93 22.72 26.42
CA ASN A 728 17.27 24.13 26.18
C ASN A 728 16.03 24.96 25.83
N GLU A 729 15.03 24.36 25.17
CA GLU A 729 13.77 25.03 24.84
C GLU A 729 12.98 25.29 26.13
N LEU A 730 12.86 24.30 27.02
CA LEU A 730 12.21 24.46 28.32
C LEU A 730 12.93 25.52 29.18
N SER A 731 14.26 25.49 29.21
CA SER A 731 15.07 26.48 29.94
C SER A 731 14.81 27.90 29.42
N SER A 732 14.70 28.06 28.09
CA SER A 732 14.47 29.36 27.46
C SER A 732 13.11 29.98 27.78
N ILE A 733 12.14 29.18 28.21
CA ILE A 733 10.79 29.64 28.63
C ILE A 733 10.63 29.71 30.16
N GLY A 734 11.74 29.61 30.91
CA GLY A 734 11.78 29.78 32.37
C GLY A 734 11.66 28.50 33.18
N ILE A 735 11.78 27.32 32.55
CA ILE A 735 11.64 26.01 33.23
C ILE A 735 13.01 25.38 33.37
N ASN A 736 13.51 25.30 34.60
CA ASN A 736 14.78 24.64 34.92
C ASN A 736 14.61 23.43 35.85
N ASP A 737 13.46 23.30 36.53
CA ASP A 737 13.12 22.13 37.34
C ASP A 737 12.36 21.10 36.50
N PHE A 738 13.13 20.31 35.74
CA PHE A 738 12.56 19.28 34.86
C PHE A 738 11.97 18.10 35.64
N LYS A 739 12.52 17.80 36.82
CA LYS A 739 12.02 16.71 37.69
C LYS A 739 10.58 17.00 38.09
N ARG A 740 10.26 18.24 38.49
CA ARG A 740 8.89 18.67 38.86
C ARG A 740 7.85 18.43 37.76
N LEU A 741 8.25 18.41 36.49
CA LEU A 741 7.35 18.17 35.36
C LEU A 741 7.27 16.70 34.92
N CYS A 742 8.25 15.88 35.28
CA CYS A 742 8.40 14.51 34.76
C CYS A 742 8.20 13.41 35.82
N GLU A 743 8.38 13.74 37.10
CA GLU A 743 8.10 12.84 38.23
C GLU A 743 6.70 13.14 38.80
N PRO A 744 5.99 12.13 39.35
CA PRO A 744 4.69 12.33 39.97
C PRO A 744 4.70 13.44 41.03
N TYR A 745 3.84 14.44 40.86
CA TYR A 745 3.69 15.53 41.83
C TYR A 745 2.67 15.16 42.92
N LEU A 746 3.17 14.81 44.10
CA LEU A 746 2.37 14.16 45.15
C LEU A 746 2.41 14.90 46.51
N PRO A 747 1.89 16.13 46.62
CA PRO A 747 1.56 16.70 47.93
C PRO A 747 0.36 15.99 48.56
N LEU A 748 0.17 16.15 49.87
CA LEU A 748 -0.86 15.42 50.63
C LEU A 748 -2.28 15.59 50.04
N HIS A 749 -2.65 16.80 49.62
CA HIS A 749 -3.99 17.06 49.08
C HIS A 749 -4.26 16.38 47.74
N VAL A 750 -3.22 16.16 46.92
CA VAL A 750 -3.33 15.39 45.67
C VAL A 750 -3.51 13.90 45.96
N ILE A 751 -2.79 13.35 46.93
CA ILE A 751 -3.02 11.95 47.36
C ILE A 751 -4.45 11.78 47.88
N VAL A 752 -4.93 12.72 48.69
CA VAL A 752 -6.29 12.72 49.23
C VAL A 752 -7.35 12.85 48.13
N SER A 753 -7.10 13.61 47.06
CA SER A 753 -8.08 13.76 45.98
C SER A 753 -8.28 12.48 45.16
N TYR A 754 -7.24 11.66 45.01
CA TYR A 754 -7.32 10.39 44.30
C TYR A 754 -7.80 9.22 45.17
N LEU A 755 -7.37 9.15 46.44
CA LEU A 755 -7.65 8.01 47.31
C LEU A 755 -8.86 8.22 48.22
N GLY A 756 -9.24 9.48 48.47
CA GLY A 756 -10.15 9.85 49.55
C GLY A 756 -9.41 9.99 50.90
N LYS A 757 -9.95 10.82 51.79
CA LYS A 757 -9.28 11.20 53.06
C LYS A 757 -8.95 10.01 53.96
N GLU A 758 -9.93 9.15 54.21
CA GLU A 758 -9.77 7.98 55.10
C GLU A 758 -8.76 6.96 54.56
N ASN A 759 -8.74 6.76 53.24
CA ASN A 759 -7.76 5.87 52.62
C ASN A 759 -6.36 6.49 52.62
N ALA A 760 -6.22 7.78 52.32
CA ALA A 760 -4.91 8.43 52.28
C ALA A 760 -4.14 8.29 53.61
N GLU A 761 -4.81 8.53 54.76
CA GLU A 761 -4.20 8.41 56.09
C GLU A 761 -3.64 7.00 56.36
N ASN A 762 -4.36 5.96 55.94
CA ASN A 762 -3.97 4.56 56.16
C ASN A 762 -2.97 4.04 55.12
N MET A 763 -3.01 4.56 53.90
CA MET A 763 -2.26 4.03 52.76
C MET A 763 -0.90 4.71 52.57
N ILE A 764 -0.71 5.94 53.05
CA ILE A 764 0.57 6.67 52.97
C ILE A 764 1.75 5.84 53.52
N PRO A 765 1.71 5.28 54.75
CA PRO A 765 2.82 4.52 55.30
C PRO A 765 3.12 3.23 54.53
N ILE A 766 2.19 2.74 53.72
CA ILE A 766 2.31 1.48 52.98
C ILE A 766 3.02 1.75 51.66
N TYR A 767 2.50 2.67 50.85
CA TYR A 767 2.92 2.85 49.45
C TYR A 767 3.87 4.02 49.21
N PHE A 768 3.97 4.96 50.15
CA PHE A 768 4.71 6.21 49.97
C PHE A 768 5.80 6.41 51.02
N GLU A 769 6.77 7.25 50.69
CA GLU A 769 7.78 7.80 51.58
C GLU A 769 7.91 9.31 51.35
N LYS A 770 8.50 10.04 52.30
CA LYS A 770 8.76 11.48 52.12
C LYS A 770 9.89 11.69 51.13
N ASP A 771 9.73 12.65 50.22
CA ASP A 771 10.79 13.04 49.30
C ASP A 771 11.96 13.67 50.08
N GLN A 772 13.19 13.28 49.71
CA GLN A 772 14.41 13.72 50.40
C GLN A 772 14.82 15.15 50.06
N GLU A 773 14.50 15.63 48.86
CA GLU A 773 14.80 16.98 48.36
C GLU A 773 13.69 17.98 48.78
N ASN A 774 12.43 17.54 48.84
CA ASN A 774 11.28 18.34 49.27
C ASN A 774 10.34 17.57 50.23
N PRO A 775 10.48 17.77 51.56
CA PRO A 775 9.66 17.09 52.56
C PRO A 775 8.15 17.36 52.49
N GLU A 776 7.69 18.34 51.71
CA GLU A 776 6.25 18.58 51.49
C GLU A 776 5.65 17.55 50.52
N LEU A 777 6.48 16.91 49.71
CA LEU A 777 6.08 15.92 48.72
C LEU A 777 6.30 14.49 49.23
N TYR A 778 5.52 13.59 48.65
CA TYR A 778 5.69 12.15 48.80
C TYR A 778 6.24 11.54 47.51
N LYS A 779 6.92 10.41 47.64
CA LYS A 779 7.31 9.53 46.53
C LYS A 779 6.74 8.14 46.76
N PHE A 780 6.43 7.45 45.68
CA PHE A 780 6.14 6.02 45.77
C PHE A 780 7.39 5.29 46.24
N LYS A 781 7.21 4.31 47.14
CA LYS A 781 8.28 3.40 47.50
C LYS A 781 8.72 2.60 46.26
N PRO A 782 9.98 2.11 46.20
CA PRO A 782 10.51 1.39 45.05
C PRO A 782 9.69 0.16 44.62
N ASP A 783 8.92 -0.40 45.54
CA ASP A 783 8.04 -1.55 45.32
C ASP A 783 6.73 -1.23 44.57
N PHE A 784 6.40 0.05 44.39
CA PHE A 784 5.12 0.55 43.86
C PHE A 784 5.27 1.72 42.89
N ASP A 785 6.49 2.11 42.53
CA ASP A 785 6.82 3.28 41.69
C ASP A 785 6.49 3.13 40.19
N THR A 786 5.79 2.07 39.79
CA THR A 786 5.32 1.86 38.41
C THR A 786 3.94 1.21 38.41
N GLN A 787 3.17 1.47 37.35
CA GLN A 787 1.81 0.92 37.22
C GLN A 787 1.85 -0.62 37.12
N MET A 788 2.88 -1.18 36.48
CA MET A 788 3.08 -2.64 36.43
C MET A 788 3.36 -3.25 37.81
N LYS A 789 4.23 -2.65 38.64
CA LYS A 789 4.51 -3.15 40.00
C LYS A 789 3.25 -3.17 40.87
N ILE A 790 2.44 -2.11 40.80
CA ILE A 790 1.14 -2.03 41.47
C ILE A 790 0.21 -3.13 40.95
N SER A 791 0.07 -3.23 39.63
CA SER A 791 -0.89 -4.16 39.00
C SER A 791 -0.56 -5.64 39.23
N MET A 792 0.71 -5.98 39.44
CA MET A 792 1.11 -7.34 39.81
C MET A 792 0.81 -7.68 41.28
N LYS A 793 0.75 -6.68 42.16
CA LYS A 793 0.57 -6.87 43.61
C LYS A 793 -0.87 -6.64 44.09
N MET A 794 -1.72 -6.03 43.27
CA MET A 794 -3.06 -5.60 43.66
C MET A 794 -4.13 -6.05 42.68
N GLU A 795 -5.25 -6.52 43.22
CA GLU A 795 -6.48 -6.80 42.48
C GLU A 795 -7.14 -5.50 41.99
N ASP A 796 -8.03 -5.63 41.02
CA ASP A 796 -8.77 -4.50 40.45
C ASP A 796 -9.73 -3.90 41.48
N GLY A 797 -9.75 -2.57 41.58
CA GLY A 797 -10.59 -1.84 42.53
C GLY A 797 -10.22 -0.35 42.60
N GLU A 798 -11.02 0.43 43.32
CA GLU A 798 -10.88 1.90 43.40
C GLU A 798 -9.50 2.33 43.92
N LEU A 799 -8.95 1.63 44.92
CA LEU A 799 -7.63 1.92 45.46
C LEU A 799 -6.53 1.76 44.40
N LYS A 800 -6.58 0.66 43.63
CA LYS A 800 -5.61 0.41 42.55
C LYS A 800 -5.71 1.51 41.50
N GLU A 801 -6.92 1.82 41.02
CA GLU A 801 -7.12 2.89 40.04
C GLU A 801 -6.63 4.26 40.55
N GLY A 802 -6.88 4.58 41.82
CA GLY A 802 -6.37 5.79 42.46
C GLY A 802 -4.84 5.86 42.47
N LEU A 803 -4.15 4.78 42.86
CA LEU A 803 -2.69 4.72 42.86
C LEU A 803 -2.10 4.75 41.44
N LEU A 804 -2.73 4.07 40.47
CA LEU A 804 -2.35 4.12 39.06
C LEU A 804 -2.48 5.54 38.49
N GLY A 805 -3.53 6.27 38.88
CA GLY A 805 -3.77 7.65 38.51
C GLY A 805 -2.69 8.60 39.05
N LEU A 806 -2.33 8.46 40.33
CA LEU A 806 -1.27 9.27 40.98
C LEU A 806 0.10 9.12 40.29
N LEU A 807 0.44 7.93 39.78
CA LEU A 807 1.66 7.72 38.99
C LEU A 807 1.70 8.52 37.67
N THR A 808 0.56 9.06 37.23
CA THR A 808 0.43 9.83 35.99
C THR A 808 0.27 11.33 36.22
N GLU A 809 0.41 11.82 37.46
CA GLU A 809 0.40 13.26 37.82
C GLU A 809 1.70 13.95 37.39
N VAL A 810 1.95 13.95 36.08
CA VAL A 810 3.13 14.54 35.43
C VAL A 810 2.69 15.44 34.27
N CYS A 811 3.52 16.43 33.93
CA CYS A 811 3.27 17.30 32.78
C CYS A 811 3.93 16.79 31.49
N LEU A 812 5.13 16.22 31.62
CA LEU A 812 5.99 15.78 30.54
C LEU A 812 6.45 14.34 30.78
N ILE A 813 6.68 13.61 29.70
CA ILE A 813 7.31 12.29 29.66
C ILE A 813 8.77 12.52 29.28
N GLY A 814 9.68 12.38 30.25
CA GLY A 814 11.11 12.58 30.06
C GLY A 814 11.86 11.26 29.82
N LYS A 815 12.86 11.27 28.93
CA LYS A 815 13.84 10.17 28.87
C LYS A 815 14.80 10.25 30.06
N SER A 816 15.45 9.14 30.42
CA SER A 816 16.28 8.95 31.63
C SER A 816 17.40 9.98 31.90
N ASN A 817 17.75 10.83 30.92
CA ASN A 817 18.74 11.90 31.08
C ASN A 817 18.14 13.32 31.09
N TYR A 818 16.81 13.47 31.05
CA TYR A 818 16.11 14.76 30.96
C TYR A 818 16.62 15.69 29.84
N GLU A 819 17.07 15.12 28.73
CA GLU A 819 17.50 15.88 27.55
C GLU A 819 16.34 16.14 26.59
N ASN A 820 15.44 15.16 26.48
CA ASN A 820 14.33 15.11 25.53
C ASN A 820 13.02 14.81 26.25
N PHE A 821 11.99 15.59 25.94
CA PHE A 821 10.69 15.55 26.58
C PHE A 821 9.57 15.41 25.56
N PHE A 822 8.55 14.65 25.93
CA PHE A 822 7.30 14.54 25.19
C PHE A 822 6.16 15.01 26.07
N PRO A 823 5.21 15.77 25.55
CA PRO A 823 4.12 16.21 26.40
C PRO A 823 3.13 15.08 26.71
N ARG A 824 2.72 14.96 27.99
CA ARG A 824 1.64 14.04 28.38
C ARG A 824 0.31 14.58 27.84
N PHE A 825 -0.50 13.72 27.24
CA PHE A 825 -1.84 14.13 26.82
C PHE A 825 -2.68 14.59 28.01
N ASN A 826 -3.55 15.59 27.84
CA ASN A 826 -4.35 16.18 28.93
C ASN A 826 -3.55 16.67 30.15
N PHE A 827 -2.26 17.00 30.02
CA PHE A 827 -1.45 17.45 31.16
C PHE A 827 -2.01 18.68 31.88
N HIS A 828 -2.72 19.56 31.17
CA HIS A 828 -3.35 20.76 31.74
C HIS A 828 -4.43 20.45 32.80
N LYS A 829 -4.93 19.21 32.84
CA LYS A 829 -5.89 18.72 33.84
C LYS A 829 -5.21 18.21 35.12
N THR A 830 -3.88 18.03 35.11
CA THR A 830 -3.13 17.55 36.28
C THR A 830 -2.99 18.65 37.33
N MET A 831 -2.94 18.25 38.60
CA MET A 831 -2.61 19.17 39.70
C MET A 831 -1.16 19.63 39.57
N SER A 832 -0.30 18.76 39.03
CA SER A 832 1.08 19.07 38.65
C SER A 832 1.18 20.35 37.81
N PHE A 833 0.30 20.54 36.82
CA PHE A 833 0.25 21.75 35.99
C PHE A 833 -0.46 22.93 36.68
N GLN A 834 -1.60 22.67 37.31
CA GLN A 834 -2.47 23.73 37.87
C GLN A 834 -1.79 24.55 38.97
N GLU A 835 -0.79 24.00 39.64
CA GLU A 835 -0.02 24.67 40.71
C GLU A 835 1.29 25.32 40.22
N LEU A 836 1.56 25.32 38.91
CA LEU A 836 2.66 26.10 38.33
C LEU A 836 2.33 27.60 38.30
N ASP A 837 3.37 28.44 38.28
CA ASP A 837 3.21 29.88 38.03
C ASP A 837 2.48 30.16 36.71
N GLY A 838 1.62 31.19 36.68
CA GLY A 838 0.78 31.51 35.52
C GLY A 838 1.56 31.79 34.23
N ASN A 839 2.77 32.38 34.32
CA ASN A 839 3.61 32.58 33.14
C ASN A 839 4.18 31.26 32.63
N ILE A 840 4.57 30.36 33.53
CA ILE A 840 5.05 29.01 33.19
C ILE A 840 3.91 28.21 32.54
N GLN A 841 2.70 28.25 33.12
CA GLN A 841 1.52 27.61 32.55
C GLN A 841 1.26 28.05 31.10
N PHE A 842 1.25 29.37 30.86
CA PHE A 842 1.08 29.93 29.52
C PHE A 842 2.15 29.45 28.55
N ASN A 843 3.43 29.49 28.95
CA ASN A 843 4.54 29.10 28.09
C ASN A 843 4.54 27.60 27.76
N ILE A 844 4.24 26.72 28.72
CA ILE A 844 4.12 25.27 28.48
C ILE A 844 2.95 24.97 27.55
N LEU A 845 1.78 25.58 27.78
CA LEU A 845 0.61 25.42 26.91
C LEU A 845 0.91 25.83 25.46
N LYS A 846 1.63 26.95 25.28
CA LYS A 846 2.06 27.40 23.96
C LYS A 846 2.97 26.37 23.29
N LEU A 847 3.97 25.86 24.01
CA LEU A 847 4.90 24.85 23.49
C LEU A 847 4.19 23.55 23.13
N PHE A 848 3.19 23.14 23.92
CA PHE A 848 2.36 21.97 23.67
C PHE A 848 1.52 22.11 22.39
N ASN A 849 0.84 23.25 22.23
CA ASN A 849 0.04 23.53 21.04
C ASN A 849 0.91 23.48 19.79
N GLN A 850 2.13 24.01 19.85
CA GLN A 850 3.11 23.89 18.77
C GLN A 850 3.56 22.45 18.54
N TYR A 851 3.75 21.65 19.60
CA TYR A 851 4.17 20.26 19.48
C TYR A 851 3.17 19.39 18.68
N PHE A 852 1.87 19.46 19.01
CA PHE A 852 0.86 18.62 18.35
C PHE A 852 0.38 19.17 17.01
N ASN A 853 0.30 20.50 16.85
CA ASN A 853 -0.32 21.11 15.67
C ASN A 853 0.67 21.62 14.61
N GLU A 854 1.96 21.79 14.93
CA GLU A 854 2.92 22.42 14.00
C GLU A 854 4.22 21.62 13.84
N ARG A 855 4.88 21.27 14.96
CA ARG A 855 6.24 20.71 14.99
C ARG A 855 6.37 19.41 14.20
N ASN A 856 5.41 18.51 14.36
CA ASN A 856 5.53 17.13 13.92
C ASN A 856 4.79 16.82 12.60
N GLU A 857 3.92 17.72 12.13
CA GLU A 857 3.03 17.47 10.99
C GLU A 857 3.79 17.01 9.74
N ASN A 858 4.87 17.72 9.38
CA ASN A 858 5.67 17.40 8.20
C ASN A 858 6.31 16.00 8.26
N ILE A 859 6.80 15.58 9.43
CA ILE A 859 7.42 14.26 9.60
C ILE A 859 6.35 13.17 9.53
N TRP A 860 5.17 13.41 10.10
CA TRP A 860 4.05 12.47 10.01
C TRP A 860 3.55 12.32 8.57
N ILE A 861 3.39 13.42 7.82
CA ILE A 861 3.08 13.40 6.39
C ILE A 861 4.11 12.57 5.62
N GLN A 862 5.40 12.83 5.83
CA GLN A 862 6.47 12.12 5.13
C GLN A 862 6.51 10.63 5.48
N SER A 863 6.33 10.30 6.76
CA SER A 863 6.24 8.93 7.28
C SER A 863 5.10 8.16 6.60
N GLY A 864 3.90 8.72 6.60
CA GLY A 864 2.73 8.12 5.95
C GLY A 864 2.91 7.97 4.45
N GLN A 865 3.37 9.01 3.75
CA GLN A 865 3.66 8.96 2.31
C GLN A 865 4.66 7.84 1.98
N THR A 866 5.75 7.73 2.73
CA THR A 866 6.79 6.71 2.49
C THR A 866 6.21 5.29 2.61
N LYS A 867 5.47 5.01 3.69
CA LYS A 867 4.91 3.68 3.97
C LYS A 867 3.75 3.32 3.04
N LEU A 868 2.87 4.27 2.72
CA LEU A 868 1.76 4.02 1.80
C LEU A 868 2.24 3.88 0.34
N SER A 869 3.25 4.65 -0.07
CA SER A 869 3.86 4.52 -1.40
C SER A 869 4.45 3.13 -1.57
N LEU A 870 5.19 2.66 -0.55
CA LEU A 870 5.69 1.29 -0.49
C LEU A 870 4.59 0.26 -0.76
N PHE A 871 3.40 0.42 -0.16
CA PHE A 871 2.30 -0.52 -0.34
C PHE A 871 1.77 -0.50 -1.77
N THR A 872 1.44 0.69 -2.28
CA THR A 872 0.93 0.87 -3.65
C THR A 872 1.91 0.42 -4.74
N GLN A 873 3.21 0.44 -4.46
CA GLN A 873 4.25 -0.02 -5.39
C GLN A 873 4.54 -1.53 -5.29
N THR A 874 4.23 -2.16 -4.15
CA THR A 874 4.50 -3.59 -3.91
C THR A 874 3.37 -4.48 -4.40
N THR A 875 2.13 -3.98 -4.43
CA THR A 875 0.96 -4.79 -4.79
C THR A 875 0.00 -4.07 -5.72
N GLU A 876 -0.69 -4.87 -6.54
CA GLU A 876 -1.83 -4.43 -7.36
C GLU A 876 -3.16 -4.60 -6.60
N MET A 877 -3.15 -4.96 -5.32
CA MET A 877 -4.38 -5.02 -4.52
C MET A 877 -4.99 -3.63 -4.33
N LEU A 878 -6.32 -3.56 -4.26
CA LEU A 878 -6.99 -2.34 -3.82
C LEU A 878 -6.70 -2.11 -2.33
N ILE A 879 -5.97 -1.04 -2.03
CA ILE A 879 -5.75 -0.62 -0.64
C ILE A 879 -6.93 0.22 -0.17
N ILE A 880 -7.49 -0.14 0.98
CA ILE A 880 -8.59 0.54 1.66
C ILE A 880 -8.05 1.09 2.98
N ALA A 881 -8.14 2.40 3.19
CA ALA A 881 -7.72 3.04 4.42
C ALA A 881 -8.88 3.10 5.42
N GLU A 882 -8.70 2.52 6.59
CA GLU A 882 -9.62 2.75 7.70
C GLU A 882 -9.16 3.94 8.53
N ASN A 883 -9.99 4.99 8.56
CA ASN A 883 -9.72 6.18 9.34
C ASN A 883 -10.93 6.55 10.20
N PHE A 884 -10.96 6.06 11.44
CA PHE A 884 -11.99 6.41 12.43
C PHE A 884 -11.54 7.51 13.40
N SER A 885 -10.47 8.26 13.10
CA SER A 885 -10.02 9.37 13.95
C SER A 885 -11.14 10.39 14.11
N ASN A 886 -11.72 10.47 15.31
CA ASN A 886 -12.68 11.49 15.69
C ASN A 886 -11.92 12.78 15.98
N SER A 887 -12.31 13.91 15.40
CA SER A 887 -11.68 15.20 15.66
C SER A 887 -12.12 15.83 17.00
N ASP A 888 -12.53 15.02 17.97
CA ASP A 888 -12.96 15.45 19.30
C ASP A 888 -11.81 15.44 20.33
N SER A 889 -10.62 14.93 19.97
CA SER A 889 -9.41 15.14 20.77
C SER A 889 -8.89 16.56 20.51
N ASP A 890 -8.31 17.21 21.54
CA ASP A 890 -7.84 18.61 21.53
C ASP A 890 -6.87 19.00 20.37
N SER A 891 -6.47 18.08 19.52
CA SER A 891 -5.71 18.29 18.28
C SER A 891 -6.62 18.27 17.05
N ASN A 892 -7.22 19.42 16.73
CA ASN A 892 -7.94 19.69 15.47
C ASN A 892 -7.11 19.40 14.18
N SER A 893 -5.80 19.17 14.29
CA SER A 893 -4.85 19.00 13.18
C SER A 893 -4.78 17.58 12.60
N ASP A 894 -5.26 16.55 13.30
CA ASP A 894 -4.92 15.17 12.96
C ASP A 894 -5.65 14.61 11.73
N SER A 895 -6.89 15.03 11.50
CA SER A 895 -7.67 14.52 10.37
C SER A 895 -7.28 15.17 9.04
N THR A 896 -6.78 16.41 9.04
CA THR A 896 -6.60 17.20 7.82
C THR A 896 -5.44 16.71 6.97
N PHE A 897 -4.28 16.42 7.58
CA PHE A 897 -3.12 15.96 6.82
C PHE A 897 -3.24 14.51 6.36
N ILE A 898 -3.84 13.62 7.18
CA ILE A 898 -4.10 12.23 6.79
C ILE A 898 -5.04 12.20 5.59
N ASP A 899 -6.15 12.93 5.66
CA ASP A 899 -7.11 13.03 4.55
C ASP A 899 -6.44 13.58 3.29
N MET A 900 -5.63 14.64 3.42
CA MET A 900 -4.88 15.22 2.33
C MET A 900 -3.96 14.18 1.66
N VAL A 901 -3.18 13.42 2.43
CA VAL A 901 -2.26 12.41 1.88
C VAL A 901 -3.04 11.29 1.20
N LEU A 902 -4.12 10.79 1.81
CA LEU A 902 -4.94 9.73 1.21
C LEU A 902 -5.63 10.20 -0.07
N GLN A 903 -6.10 11.46 -0.13
CA GLN A 903 -6.65 12.07 -1.34
C GLN A 903 -5.58 12.23 -2.44
N GLN A 904 -4.39 12.72 -2.08
CA GLN A 904 -3.25 12.85 -3.02
C GLN A 904 -2.85 11.50 -3.61
N MET A 905 -2.82 10.45 -2.77
CA MET A 905 -2.49 9.09 -3.17
C MET A 905 -3.68 8.33 -3.77
N LYS A 906 -4.87 8.95 -3.78
CA LYS A 906 -6.13 8.39 -4.30
C LYS A 906 -6.58 7.11 -3.59
N ILE A 907 -6.11 6.87 -2.36
CA ILE A 907 -6.47 5.70 -1.56
C ILE A 907 -7.86 5.95 -0.95
N PRO A 908 -8.87 5.10 -1.23
CA PRO A 908 -10.20 5.29 -0.68
C PRO A 908 -10.26 5.04 0.81
N GLN A 909 -11.01 5.90 1.50
CA GLN A 909 -11.25 5.80 2.93
C GLN A 909 -12.56 5.08 3.26
N LEU A 910 -12.57 4.24 4.29
CA LEU A 910 -13.78 3.72 4.91
C LEU A 910 -14.47 4.83 5.71
N LYS A 911 -15.73 5.10 5.40
CA LYS A 911 -16.59 6.10 6.04
C LYS A 911 -17.82 5.42 6.65
N MET A 912 -18.31 5.97 7.75
CA MET A 912 -19.50 5.49 8.42
C MET A 912 -20.45 6.65 8.73
N GLU A 913 -21.74 6.43 8.59
CA GLU A 913 -22.77 7.43 8.95
C GLU A 913 -22.69 7.82 10.43
N ARG A 914 -22.46 6.81 11.27
CA ARG A 914 -22.52 6.91 12.73
C ARG A 914 -21.24 7.36 13.43
N ILE A 915 -20.16 7.60 12.68
CA ILE A 915 -18.88 8.10 13.21
C ILE A 915 -18.59 9.44 12.51
N PRO A 916 -19.27 10.53 12.91
CA PRO A 916 -19.01 11.85 12.35
C PRO A 916 -17.64 12.38 12.75
N LYS A 917 -16.93 13.01 11.81
CA LYS A 917 -15.67 13.71 12.12
C LYS A 917 -15.96 14.89 13.05
N GLU A 918 -16.91 15.76 12.70
CA GLU A 918 -17.27 16.96 13.46
C GLU A 918 -18.60 16.78 14.23
N LYS A 919 -18.59 16.06 15.36
CA LYS A 919 -19.82 15.81 16.17
C LYS A 919 -20.56 17.07 16.57
N ILE A 920 -19.83 18.17 16.78
CA ILE A 920 -20.39 19.49 17.15
C ILE A 920 -21.36 20.00 16.07
N LYS A 921 -21.11 19.71 14.79
CA LYS A 921 -21.97 20.17 13.68
C LYS A 921 -23.17 19.26 13.46
N SER A 922 -22.99 17.95 13.59
CA SER A 922 -24.05 16.96 13.42
C SER A 922 -23.70 15.64 14.12
N PRO A 923 -24.66 14.97 14.78
CA PRO A 923 -24.44 13.66 15.39
C PRO A 923 -24.21 12.53 14.38
N PHE A 924 -24.47 12.77 13.09
CA PHE A 924 -24.29 11.80 12.00
C PHE A 924 -23.70 12.46 10.75
N ASN A 925 -22.89 11.70 10.00
CA ASN A 925 -22.38 12.12 8.70
C ASN A 925 -23.49 12.10 7.63
N ASN A 926 -23.51 13.09 6.74
CA ASN A 926 -24.36 13.05 5.56
C ASN A 926 -23.78 12.11 4.50
N ILE A 927 -24.31 10.90 4.39
CA ILE A 927 -23.81 9.89 3.44
C ILE A 927 -23.88 10.32 1.96
N LYS A 928 -24.73 11.30 1.61
CA LYS A 928 -24.83 11.83 0.25
C LYS A 928 -23.67 12.77 -0.11
N SER A 929 -23.01 13.36 0.89
CA SER A 929 -21.84 14.24 0.68
C SER A 929 -20.53 13.47 0.61
N PHE A 930 -20.53 12.15 0.82
CA PHE A 930 -19.32 11.35 0.67
C PHE A 930 -18.80 11.44 -0.77
N GLU A 931 -17.49 11.59 -0.89
CA GLU A 931 -16.81 11.57 -2.19
C GLU A 931 -17.00 10.23 -2.89
N PHE A 932 -16.91 10.24 -4.23
CA PHE A 932 -17.00 9.01 -5.00
C PHE A 932 -15.89 8.02 -4.62
N ASN A 933 -14.66 8.51 -4.44
CA ASN A 933 -13.49 7.73 -4.06
C ASN A 933 -13.46 7.39 -2.55
N SER A 934 -14.58 6.90 -2.01
CA SER A 934 -14.65 6.39 -0.66
C SER A 934 -15.46 5.11 -0.58
N ILE A 935 -15.31 4.42 0.54
CA ILE A 935 -16.03 3.20 0.88
C ILE A 935 -16.97 3.53 2.02
N ILE A 936 -18.18 2.98 1.99
CA ILE A 936 -19.13 3.12 3.10
C ILE A 936 -19.43 1.76 3.71
N SER A 937 -19.67 1.72 5.02
CA SER A 937 -20.28 0.57 5.67
C SER A 937 -21.30 0.98 6.73
N THR A 938 -22.28 0.11 6.98
CA THR A 938 -23.29 0.29 8.04
C THR A 938 -22.69 0.06 9.43
N SER A 939 -21.88 -1.00 9.56
CA SER A 939 -21.16 -1.38 10.78
C SER A 939 -19.83 -2.08 10.43
N THR A 940 -18.88 -2.10 11.36
CA THR A 940 -17.67 -2.95 11.29
C THR A 940 -17.75 -4.07 12.32
N HIS A 941 -16.71 -4.91 12.38
CA HIS A 941 -16.59 -5.93 13.41
C HIS A 941 -16.45 -5.36 14.84
N GLU A 942 -16.04 -4.09 14.98
CA GLU A 942 -15.84 -3.42 16.27
C GLU A 942 -17.08 -2.64 16.74
N THR A 943 -17.96 -2.26 15.82
CA THR A 943 -19.17 -1.48 16.14
C THR A 943 -20.39 -2.37 16.38
N GLU A 944 -21.44 -1.81 16.97
CA GLU A 944 -22.76 -2.44 17.06
C GLU A 944 -23.30 -2.76 15.66
N ASN A 945 -24.02 -3.87 15.51
CA ASN A 945 -24.89 -4.05 14.34
C ASN A 945 -26.02 -3.01 14.36
N ILE A 946 -26.70 -2.81 13.22
CA ILE A 946 -27.72 -1.76 13.08
C ILE A 946 -28.86 -1.86 14.09
N ARG A 947 -29.21 -3.08 14.53
CA ARG A 947 -30.30 -3.29 15.49
C ARG A 947 -29.89 -2.86 16.89
N GLU A 948 -28.73 -3.30 17.35
CA GLU A 948 -28.20 -2.87 18.64
C GLU A 948 -27.91 -1.37 18.64
N TRP A 949 -27.30 -0.85 17.58
CA TRP A 949 -27.07 0.59 17.42
C TRP A 949 -28.35 1.39 17.55
N TRP A 950 -29.41 0.98 16.84
CA TRP A 950 -30.72 1.60 16.95
C TRP A 950 -31.22 1.59 18.39
N GLU A 951 -31.16 0.46 19.07
CA GLU A 951 -31.67 0.33 20.45
C GLU A 951 -30.93 1.26 21.42
N ILE A 952 -29.60 1.44 21.28
CA ILE A 952 -28.77 2.27 22.16
C ILE A 952 -28.56 3.72 21.68
N MET A 953 -29.10 4.10 20.52
CA MET A 953 -28.85 5.41 19.92
C MET A 953 -29.38 6.57 20.79
N GLU A 954 -28.48 7.43 21.28
CA GLU A 954 -28.83 8.63 22.05
C GLU A 954 -29.66 9.63 21.23
N ASN A 955 -29.22 9.93 20.00
CA ASN A 955 -29.84 10.92 19.10
C ASN A 955 -30.91 10.31 18.15
N LYS A 956 -31.68 9.31 18.63
CA LYS A 956 -32.64 8.54 17.82
C LYS A 956 -33.74 9.39 17.19
N ASP A 957 -34.32 10.33 17.95
CA ASP A 957 -35.37 11.21 17.44
C ASP A 957 -34.87 12.11 16.31
N PHE A 958 -33.62 12.59 16.41
CA PHE A 958 -32.99 13.37 15.35
C PHE A 958 -32.80 12.50 14.10
N TYR A 959 -32.25 11.30 14.24
CA TYR A 959 -32.03 10.39 13.12
C TYR A 959 -33.35 10.03 12.42
N TRP A 960 -34.38 9.71 13.20
CA TRP A 960 -35.70 9.33 12.68
C TRP A 960 -36.38 10.45 11.89
N LYS A 961 -36.33 11.70 12.37
CA LYS A 961 -37.00 12.84 11.73
C LYS A 961 -36.18 13.44 10.58
N ASN A 962 -34.88 13.63 10.78
CA ASN A 962 -34.04 14.40 9.86
C ASN A 962 -33.31 13.54 8.83
N ILE A 963 -33.02 12.27 9.13
CA ILE A 963 -32.29 11.37 8.23
C ILE A 963 -33.26 10.39 7.58
N LEU A 964 -34.09 9.69 8.37
CA LEU A 964 -35.10 8.77 7.84
C LEU A 964 -36.36 9.46 7.31
N HIS A 965 -36.51 10.77 7.55
CA HIS A 965 -37.66 11.58 7.13
C HIS A 965 -39.03 11.01 7.56
N ARG A 966 -39.10 10.41 8.75
CA ARG A 966 -40.34 9.81 9.29
C ARG A 966 -41.07 10.78 10.21
N LYS A 967 -42.40 10.81 10.08
CA LYS A 967 -43.28 11.76 10.79
C LYS A 967 -43.76 11.29 12.17
N LYS A 968 -43.85 9.98 12.40
CA LYS A 968 -44.30 9.39 13.69
C LYS A 968 -43.16 9.42 14.72
N ASN A 969 -43.36 8.91 15.93
CA ASN A 969 -42.26 8.66 16.86
C ASN A 969 -41.50 7.36 16.47
N PRO A 970 -40.18 7.29 16.71
CA PRO A 970 -39.41 6.08 16.45
C PRO A 970 -39.85 4.91 17.35
N SER A 971 -39.85 3.69 16.79
CA SER A 971 -39.97 2.47 17.60
C SER A 971 -38.73 2.28 18.46
N TYR A 972 -38.89 1.66 19.64
CA TYR A 972 -37.74 1.25 20.45
C TYR A 972 -36.89 0.21 19.71
N PHE A 973 -37.55 -0.84 19.19
CA PHE A 973 -36.91 -1.93 18.45
C PHE A 973 -36.69 -1.54 16.98
N ALA A 974 -35.55 -1.99 16.44
CA ALA A 974 -35.25 -1.89 15.02
C ALA A 974 -36.06 -2.95 14.23
N GLU A 975 -37.25 -2.55 13.81
CA GLU A 975 -38.07 -3.38 12.92
C GLU A 975 -37.44 -3.53 11.54
N VAL A 976 -37.89 -4.55 10.80
CA VAL A 976 -37.32 -4.93 9.49
C VAL A 976 -37.34 -3.77 8.50
N ASP A 977 -38.39 -2.94 8.53
CA ASP A 977 -38.52 -1.78 7.65
C ASP A 977 -37.51 -0.67 7.98
N ILE A 978 -37.19 -0.47 9.25
CA ILE A 978 -36.16 0.49 9.71
C ILE A 978 -34.80 0.01 9.23
N CYS A 979 -34.46 -1.26 9.48
CA CYS A 979 -33.21 -1.87 9.04
C CYS A 979 -33.05 -1.78 7.51
N GLN A 980 -34.12 -2.08 6.77
CA GLN A 980 -34.13 -1.97 5.32
C GLN A 980 -33.93 -0.54 4.83
N GLN A 981 -34.52 0.45 5.49
CA GLN A 981 -34.36 1.85 5.12
C GLN A 981 -32.93 2.36 5.37
N ILE A 982 -32.29 1.94 6.47
CA ILE A 982 -30.88 2.25 6.74
C ILE A 982 -29.98 1.61 5.66
N VAL A 983 -30.16 0.32 5.38
CA VAL A 983 -29.40 -0.38 4.33
C VAL A 983 -29.59 0.26 2.95
N ASN A 984 -30.83 0.58 2.56
CA ASN A 984 -31.11 1.23 1.29
C ASN A 984 -30.43 2.59 1.15
N GLN A 985 -30.34 3.37 2.23
CA GLN A 985 -29.62 4.64 2.20
C GLN A 985 -28.12 4.46 1.97
N HIS A 986 -27.50 3.47 2.61
CA HIS A 986 -26.09 3.16 2.42
C HIS A 986 -25.80 2.69 0.99
N LEU A 987 -26.67 1.82 0.44
CA LEU A 987 -26.61 1.43 -0.98
C LEU A 987 -26.78 2.64 -1.91
N ASN A 988 -27.62 3.61 -1.59
CA ASN A 988 -27.80 4.82 -2.41
C ASN A 988 -26.74 5.91 -2.17
N SER A 989 -25.71 5.66 -1.36
CA SER A 989 -24.63 6.61 -1.12
C SER A 989 -23.79 6.91 -2.38
N ASN A 990 -22.94 7.94 -2.30
CA ASN A 990 -22.06 8.30 -3.40
C ASN A 990 -20.75 7.48 -3.46
N SER A 991 -20.40 6.77 -2.38
CA SER A 991 -19.22 5.91 -2.28
C SER A 991 -19.16 4.83 -3.37
N VAL A 992 -17.97 4.61 -3.94
CA VAL A 992 -17.72 3.58 -4.96
C VAL A 992 -18.03 2.17 -4.47
N ILE A 993 -17.74 1.85 -3.21
CA ILE A 993 -18.01 0.53 -2.61
C ILE A 993 -18.88 0.70 -1.36
N CYS A 994 -19.91 -0.13 -1.22
CA CYS A 994 -20.74 -0.23 -0.02
C CYS A 994 -20.60 -1.63 0.57
N PHE A 995 -19.98 -1.76 1.75
CA PHE A 995 -19.91 -3.02 2.49
C PHE A 995 -21.03 -3.10 3.52
N ILE A 996 -21.71 -4.25 3.57
CA ILE A 996 -22.75 -4.49 4.56
C ILE A 996 -22.41 -5.78 5.31
N PRO A 997 -22.23 -5.76 6.64
CA PRO A 997 -22.04 -6.97 7.41
C PRO A 997 -23.22 -7.93 7.30
N ILE A 998 -22.94 -9.23 7.35
CA ILE A 998 -24.01 -10.23 7.20
C ILE A 998 -25.10 -10.08 8.29
N GLN A 999 -24.73 -9.63 9.49
CA GLN A 999 -25.65 -9.44 10.61
C GLN A 999 -26.67 -8.33 10.30
N ASP A 1000 -26.23 -7.26 9.65
CA ASP A 1000 -27.09 -6.17 9.20
C ASP A 1000 -28.00 -6.62 8.05
N LEU A 1001 -27.51 -7.49 7.16
CA LEU A 1001 -28.35 -8.12 6.13
C LEU A 1001 -29.39 -9.05 6.76
N PHE A 1002 -29.02 -9.89 7.72
CA PHE A 1002 -29.96 -10.78 8.40
C PHE A 1002 -31.04 -10.04 9.17
N SER A 1003 -30.77 -8.81 9.59
CA SER A 1003 -31.78 -7.93 10.20
C SER A 1003 -32.95 -7.59 9.25
N LEU A 1004 -32.79 -7.82 7.94
CA LEU A 1004 -33.84 -7.66 6.92
C LEU A 1004 -34.82 -8.85 6.85
N SER A 1005 -34.59 -9.91 7.64
CA SER A 1005 -35.42 -11.10 7.75
C SER A 1005 -35.70 -11.46 9.21
N PRO A 1006 -36.97 -11.57 9.64
CA PRO A 1006 -37.29 -11.95 11.01
C PRO A 1006 -36.85 -13.39 11.35
N ASN A 1007 -36.63 -14.25 10.35
CA ASN A 1007 -36.29 -15.67 10.52
C ASN A 1007 -34.78 -15.93 10.66
N LEU A 1008 -33.95 -15.02 10.17
CA LEU A 1008 -32.49 -15.17 10.14
C LEU A 1008 -31.78 -14.46 11.28
N ARG A 1009 -32.38 -13.42 11.85
CA ARG A 1009 -31.84 -12.65 12.97
C ARG A 1009 -32.00 -13.38 14.32
N ILE A 1010 -31.03 -13.20 15.22
CA ILE A 1010 -31.10 -13.66 16.62
C ILE A 1010 -32.02 -12.72 17.41
N GLN A 1011 -32.69 -13.23 18.45
CA GLN A 1011 -33.64 -12.43 19.23
C GLN A 1011 -32.97 -11.18 19.85
N ASN A 1012 -31.86 -11.38 20.57
CA ASN A 1012 -31.07 -10.31 21.17
C ASN A 1012 -29.95 -9.87 20.20
N PRO A 1013 -29.93 -8.61 19.73
CA PRO A 1013 -28.92 -8.16 18.77
C PRO A 1013 -27.50 -8.14 19.34
N LYS A 1014 -27.32 -8.04 20.66
CA LYS A 1014 -25.99 -8.12 21.31
C LYS A 1014 -25.32 -9.48 21.10
N ASP A 1015 -26.11 -10.55 20.96
CA ASP A 1015 -25.59 -11.90 20.78
C ASP A 1015 -24.96 -12.08 19.38
N GLU A 1016 -25.21 -11.15 18.46
CA GLU A 1016 -24.67 -11.10 17.09
C GLU A 1016 -23.34 -10.34 16.99
N ARG A 1017 -22.86 -9.75 18.10
CA ARG A 1017 -21.58 -9.03 18.17
C ARG A 1017 -20.40 -9.94 17.89
N ILE A 1018 -19.50 -9.48 17.02
CA ILE A 1018 -18.20 -10.11 16.82
C ILE A 1018 -17.26 -9.72 17.97
N PHE A 1019 -17.17 -8.42 18.27
CA PHE A 1019 -16.30 -7.85 19.31
C PHE A 1019 -17.07 -6.86 20.20
N SER A 1020 -16.60 -6.70 21.44
CA SER A 1020 -17.06 -5.70 22.41
C SER A 1020 -15.84 -5.15 23.17
N PHE A 1021 -15.88 -3.89 23.61
CA PHE A 1021 -14.78 -3.34 24.44
C PHE A 1021 -14.86 -3.77 25.92
N ALA A 1022 -15.76 -4.71 26.26
CA ALA A 1022 -15.86 -5.22 27.62
C ALA A 1022 -14.60 -6.04 27.97
N LEU A 1023 -13.95 -5.69 29.08
CA LEU A 1023 -12.77 -6.39 29.57
C LEU A 1023 -13.12 -7.85 29.91
N ASN A 1024 -12.24 -8.79 29.52
CA ASN A 1024 -12.32 -10.22 29.85
C ASN A 1024 -13.60 -10.95 29.36
N ASP A 1025 -14.10 -10.63 28.17
CA ASP A 1025 -15.18 -11.39 27.54
C ASP A 1025 -14.63 -12.51 26.63
N ASP A 1026 -14.50 -13.72 27.20
CA ASP A 1026 -14.09 -14.91 26.47
C ASP A 1026 -15.07 -15.29 25.33
N SER A 1027 -16.22 -14.63 25.16
CA SER A 1027 -17.19 -14.90 24.08
C SER A 1027 -16.91 -14.16 22.76
N GLN A 1028 -15.98 -13.20 22.76
CA GLN A 1028 -15.58 -12.43 21.58
C GLN A 1028 -14.97 -13.30 20.47
N TRP A 1029 -15.02 -12.81 19.24
CA TRP A 1029 -14.44 -13.44 18.04
C TRP A 1029 -14.97 -14.83 17.73
N LYS A 1030 -16.13 -15.18 18.29
CA LYS A 1030 -16.73 -16.52 18.16
C LYS A 1030 -18.10 -16.55 17.55
N TYR A 1031 -18.67 -15.40 17.20
CA TYR A 1031 -19.99 -15.32 16.58
C TYR A 1031 -20.08 -16.23 15.35
N GLN A 1032 -21.19 -16.96 15.22
CA GLN A 1032 -21.53 -17.76 14.05
C GLN A 1032 -22.94 -17.49 13.54
N ILE A 1033 -23.10 -17.54 12.22
CA ILE A 1033 -24.41 -17.47 11.59
C ILE A 1033 -25.25 -18.69 11.96
N GLN A 1034 -26.56 -18.49 12.10
CA GLN A 1034 -27.48 -19.53 12.57
C GLN A 1034 -28.05 -20.40 11.44
N ILE A 1035 -27.49 -20.29 10.24
CA ILE A 1035 -27.91 -21.02 9.04
C ILE A 1035 -26.67 -21.52 8.27
N PRO A 1036 -26.65 -22.77 7.82
CA PRO A 1036 -25.62 -23.23 6.88
C PRO A 1036 -25.69 -22.44 5.57
N ILE A 1037 -24.55 -22.09 4.97
CA ILE A 1037 -24.52 -21.29 3.73
C ILE A 1037 -25.26 -22.02 2.59
N GLU A 1038 -25.23 -23.36 2.56
CA GLU A 1038 -25.97 -24.13 1.57
C GLU A 1038 -27.49 -23.90 1.68
N ASP A 1039 -28.02 -23.75 2.90
CA ASP A 1039 -29.44 -23.46 3.12
C ASP A 1039 -29.78 -22.00 2.82
N LEU A 1040 -28.83 -21.07 3.02
CA LEU A 1040 -28.99 -19.68 2.60
C LEU A 1040 -29.17 -19.57 1.07
N ILE A 1041 -28.51 -20.42 0.29
CA ILE A 1041 -28.66 -20.49 -1.18
C ILE A 1041 -29.96 -21.21 -1.59
N LEU A 1042 -30.24 -22.35 -0.95
CA LEU A 1042 -31.31 -23.25 -1.40
C LEU A 1042 -32.69 -22.85 -0.88
N ASN A 1043 -32.78 -22.42 0.38
CA ASN A 1043 -34.03 -22.24 1.10
C ASN A 1043 -34.40 -20.76 1.28
N GLU A 1044 -33.42 -19.86 1.37
CA GLU A 1044 -33.63 -18.42 1.58
C GLU A 1044 -33.59 -17.60 0.27
N LYS A 1045 -34.28 -18.09 -0.76
CA LYS A 1045 -34.31 -17.45 -2.09
C LYS A 1045 -34.99 -16.09 -2.07
N GLU A 1046 -36.08 -15.93 -1.31
CA GLU A 1046 -36.78 -14.64 -1.21
C GLU A 1046 -35.90 -13.56 -0.58
N PHE A 1047 -35.19 -13.90 0.49
CA PHE A 1047 -34.22 -13.04 1.14
C PHE A 1047 -33.10 -12.63 0.18
N THR A 1048 -32.53 -13.60 -0.53
CA THR A 1048 -31.45 -13.37 -1.51
C THR A 1048 -31.93 -12.48 -2.67
N ASN A 1049 -33.12 -12.75 -3.21
CA ASN A 1049 -33.73 -11.94 -4.27
C ASN A 1049 -34.05 -10.51 -3.81
N LYS A 1050 -34.46 -10.33 -2.55
CA LYS A 1050 -34.69 -9.00 -1.97
C LYS A 1050 -33.41 -8.18 -1.94
N ILE A 1051 -32.30 -8.77 -1.48
CA ILE A 1051 -30.97 -8.11 -1.49
C ILE A 1051 -30.54 -7.80 -2.93
N SER A 1052 -30.64 -8.79 -3.82
CA SER A 1052 -30.27 -8.65 -5.24
C SER A 1052 -30.96 -7.46 -5.90
N LYS A 1053 -32.28 -7.32 -5.69
CA LYS A 1053 -33.07 -6.16 -6.17
C LYS A 1053 -32.63 -4.85 -5.53
N MET A 1054 -32.35 -4.81 -4.22
CA MET A 1054 -31.88 -3.59 -3.57
C MET A 1054 -30.55 -3.10 -4.16
N ILE A 1055 -29.62 -4.02 -4.46
CA ILE A 1055 -28.34 -3.70 -5.10
C ILE A 1055 -28.54 -3.23 -6.53
N GLU A 1056 -29.38 -3.91 -7.32
CA GLU A 1056 -29.70 -3.54 -8.70
C GLU A 1056 -30.33 -2.14 -8.78
N ILE A 1057 -31.33 -1.85 -7.94
CA ILE A 1057 -31.99 -0.53 -7.88
C ILE A 1057 -30.99 0.58 -7.54
N SER A 1058 -29.98 0.28 -6.71
CA SER A 1058 -28.93 1.24 -6.35
C SER A 1058 -27.83 1.39 -7.41
N GLY A 1059 -27.88 0.63 -8.51
CA GLY A 1059 -26.88 0.65 -9.59
C GLY A 1059 -25.51 0.11 -9.15
N ARG A 1060 -25.49 -0.91 -8.27
CA ARG A 1060 -24.28 -1.48 -7.64
C ARG A 1060 -23.91 -2.91 -8.07
N ASN A 1061 -24.50 -3.40 -9.17
CA ASN A 1061 -24.46 -4.80 -9.60
C ASN A 1061 -23.39 -5.15 -10.66
#